data_AF-A0A538EE21-F1
#
_entry.id   AF-A0A538EE21-F1
#
_cell.length_a   1.000
_cell.length_b   1.000
_cell.length_c   1.000
_cell.angle_alpha   90.00
_cell.angle_beta   90.00
_cell.angle_gamma   90.00
#
_symmetry.space_group_name_H-M   'P 1'
#
loop_
_entity.id
_entity.type
_entity.pdbx_description
1 polymer ?
#
loop_
_entity_poly.entity_id
_entity_poly.type
_entity_poly.pdbx_seq_one_letter_code
_entity_poly.pdbx_strand_id
1 'polypeptide(L)'
;MSTLAPGRLWEALLARPVPTGVNAALAWTGLGLGVLAAVVVPLPVVPVAKFFVVLAFACFGPGAALLAHVRLGDAVAAWAMTLVLSLSLFALGAAVMVWTANWHPYPELLGYAVVAVLSSTAAFAPALAGRAGLPDGPTAGPLPRQRDRRRGVFYEPADTTRVLPRIPAQRPVAADLRPEERPAERTAVIPRIGPGDVESTQVIKPGVPAAGAGRLAREPVLFQPPAGRPLDLTRWIPRIREPIRETVAEPAPVRQRTGEPWILRLVSVVFGPAFLVSSVLYWTAAVRMSSAAKVGDYGLLQAMHPYFYVALGLCVFGFLVEIARGARRTWLLAGYVVVLILILHATVPSLVYEPEYAWTYKHIGVIELFKARGGIVNVTDIYQAWPTFFATVAQLSAVSGLGTLRIAAWAPVFFDALDCLPLFAIVRSLTDDRRLPYLTVLIFSCLNWVAQDYLSPQAFTYVLALGAVLIMLRWLRRVPGPISVWPRWLARLWKWLHTGLAEVPYVSRRAERAALFTLYVVYLLVVISHQLSPYLVALSATGLVALGLVKSWRIVPILLGISVVYLLPHYDVVDHYGLFNGLNIFSTFLHGTQGVAPDAVGTAGRALSVKLVQILSVLMWGLSALTVLTSRERLGPVAVPATLAFAPFAVMFGQGYGGEAIYRVYLFSVPWCAYLTAAALVSIQGAHGQLTFDRFSRTEVEASRYAYLHLPRDAVLIAPAGNFPAKLTATYGDLDANGDPQNLLNSLPTDRSTITSDDLAAVDSFAQGYRAPAYVILTHSMIAYGHYFGYWRDGMLENLNAAMAKSPDWKVFYQAPDAVVYQYVGG
;
A
#
# COMPACT_ATOMS: atom_id res chain seq x y z
N MET A 1 7.71 29.45 -21.95
CA MET A 1 7.72 30.14 -20.64
C MET A 1 8.17 31.56 -20.89
N SER A 2 7.23 32.48 -21.14
CA SER A 2 7.53 33.87 -21.53
C SER A 2 7.41 34.79 -20.32
N THR A 3 8.51 35.47 -19.99
CA THR A 3 8.58 36.80 -19.35
C THR A 3 7.57 37.07 -18.23
N LEU A 4 7.79 36.48 -17.05
CA LEU A 4 7.21 37.01 -15.81
C LEU A 4 8.17 38.07 -15.28
N ALA A 5 7.75 39.34 -15.29
CA ALA A 5 8.46 40.41 -14.61
C ALA A 5 8.64 40.03 -13.12
N PRO A 6 9.83 40.26 -12.52
CA PRO A 6 10.18 39.78 -11.18
C PRO A 6 9.13 40.10 -10.08
N GLY A 7 8.41 41.22 -10.19
CA GLY A 7 7.31 41.57 -9.28
C GLY A 7 6.14 40.58 -9.26
N ARG A 8 5.76 40.00 -10.41
CA ARG A 8 4.64 39.04 -10.50
C ARG A 8 4.97 37.68 -9.87
N LEU A 9 6.25 37.29 -9.88
CA LEU A 9 6.69 36.06 -9.23
C LEU A 9 6.61 36.21 -7.71
N TRP A 10 7.01 37.37 -7.19
CA TRP A 10 6.93 37.71 -5.77
C TRP A 10 5.49 37.76 -5.28
N GLU A 11 4.59 38.43 -6.02
CA GLU A 11 3.16 38.44 -5.74
C GLU A 11 2.55 37.02 -5.74
N ALA A 12 2.93 36.18 -6.72
CA ALA A 12 2.47 34.80 -6.81
C ALA A 12 3.00 33.92 -5.67
N LEU A 13 4.16 34.23 -5.08
CA LEU A 13 4.69 33.55 -3.91
C LEU A 13 3.96 34.00 -2.64
N LEU A 14 3.73 35.30 -2.47
CA LEU A 14 2.99 35.85 -1.32
C LEU A 14 1.54 35.39 -1.26
N ALA A 15 0.91 35.18 -2.42
CA ALA A 15 -0.45 34.65 -2.51
C ALA A 15 -0.57 33.17 -2.12
N ARG A 16 0.54 32.46 -1.84
CA ARG A 16 0.50 31.06 -1.43
C ARG A 16 0.19 30.92 0.06
N PRO A 17 -0.49 29.83 0.45
CA PRO A 17 -0.66 29.51 1.85
C PRO A 17 0.68 29.16 2.50
N VAL A 18 0.85 29.55 3.77
CA VAL A 18 2.01 29.19 4.60
C VAL A 18 2.21 27.67 4.58
N PRO A 19 3.44 27.17 4.37
CA PRO A 19 3.73 25.75 4.39
C PRO A 19 3.48 25.18 5.80
N THR A 20 2.78 24.05 5.86
CA THR A 20 2.48 23.33 7.11
C THR A 20 2.75 21.83 6.93
N GLY A 21 2.90 21.11 8.05
CA GLY A 21 3.12 19.66 8.03
C GLY A 21 4.37 19.26 7.24
N VAL A 22 4.23 18.31 6.30
CA VAL A 22 5.36 17.79 5.52
C VAL A 22 6.01 18.85 4.63
N ASN A 23 5.26 19.79 4.05
CA ASN A 23 5.83 20.84 3.22
C ASN A 23 6.74 21.78 4.01
N ALA A 24 6.38 22.08 5.27
CA ALA A 24 7.24 22.85 6.17
C ALA A 24 8.49 22.05 6.53
N ALA A 25 8.36 20.75 6.81
CA ALA A 25 9.51 19.88 7.06
C ALA A 25 10.48 19.85 5.86
N LEU A 26 9.98 19.70 4.64
CA LEU A 26 10.79 19.75 3.43
C LEU A 26 11.49 21.11 3.25
N ALA A 27 10.77 22.22 3.47
CA ALA A 27 11.37 23.55 3.40
C ALA A 27 12.53 23.68 4.40
N TRP A 28 12.32 23.29 5.67
CA TRP A 28 13.37 23.29 6.70
C TRP A 28 14.53 22.35 6.36
N THR A 29 14.27 21.18 5.77
CA THR A 29 15.32 20.25 5.35
C THR A 29 16.15 20.82 4.21
N GLY A 30 15.54 21.39 3.18
CA GLY A 30 16.27 22.03 2.08
C GLY A 30 17.11 23.22 2.57
N LEU A 31 16.57 24.02 3.49
CA LEU A 31 17.29 25.14 4.12
C LEU A 31 18.46 24.63 4.97
N GLY A 32 18.18 23.70 5.89
CA GLY A 32 19.16 23.17 6.84
C GLY A 32 20.30 22.43 6.16
N LEU A 33 20.00 21.52 5.22
CA LEU A 33 21.03 20.79 4.47
C LEU A 33 21.80 21.70 3.52
N GLY A 34 21.15 22.68 2.89
CA GLY A 34 21.82 23.67 2.04
C GLY A 34 22.83 24.51 2.84
N VAL A 35 22.43 25.06 3.98
CA VAL A 35 23.33 25.80 4.88
C VAL A 35 24.44 24.88 5.40
N LEU A 36 24.10 23.69 5.87
CA LEU A 36 25.07 22.75 6.42
C LEU A 36 26.12 22.34 5.38
N ALA A 37 25.71 22.04 4.15
CA ALA A 37 26.63 21.72 3.06
C ALA A 37 27.53 22.90 2.70
N ALA A 38 26.98 24.11 2.59
CA ALA A 38 27.75 25.32 2.29
C ALA A 38 28.79 25.66 3.38
N VAL A 39 28.48 25.39 4.65
CA VAL A 39 29.34 25.72 5.79
C VAL A 39 30.35 24.60 6.11
N VAL A 40 29.92 23.34 6.17
CA VAL A 40 30.77 22.23 6.67
C VAL A 40 31.83 21.81 5.65
N VAL A 41 31.48 21.82 4.37
CA VAL A 41 32.39 21.37 3.30
C VAL A 41 33.70 22.19 3.22
N PRO A 42 33.69 23.54 3.29
CA PRO A 42 34.94 24.31 3.30
C PRO A 42 35.74 24.20 4.61
N LEU A 43 35.12 23.81 5.72
CA LEU A 43 35.81 23.72 7.02
C LEU A 43 36.80 22.54 7.06
N PRO A 44 37.87 22.59 7.87
CA PRO A 44 38.83 21.48 8.03
C PRO A 44 38.28 20.36 8.92
N VAL A 45 37.11 19.82 8.57
CA VAL A 45 36.42 18.73 9.27
C VAL A 45 36.89 17.38 8.71
N VAL A 46 36.86 16.32 9.55
CA VAL A 46 37.19 14.95 9.13
C VAL A 46 36.36 14.50 7.91
N PRO A 47 36.96 13.81 6.92
CA PRO A 47 36.28 13.46 5.66
C PRO A 47 34.96 12.71 5.82
N VAL A 48 34.87 11.85 6.84
CA VAL A 48 33.65 11.06 7.14
C VAL A 48 32.48 11.97 7.48
N ALA A 49 32.69 13.01 8.28
CA ALA A 49 31.60 13.93 8.64
C ALA A 49 31.18 14.79 7.44
N LYS A 50 32.13 15.26 6.61
CA LYS A 50 31.81 15.92 5.34
C LYS A 50 31.00 15.02 4.42
N PHE A 51 31.40 13.75 4.32
CA PHE A 51 30.71 12.77 3.49
C PHE A 51 29.24 12.63 3.87
N PHE A 52 28.92 12.46 5.15
CA PHE A 52 27.52 12.36 5.57
C PHE A 52 26.71 13.63 5.32
N VAL A 53 27.32 14.82 5.45
CA VAL A 53 26.65 16.09 5.10
C VAL A 53 26.36 16.17 3.60
N VAL A 54 27.36 15.90 2.75
CA VAL A 54 27.22 15.95 1.29
C VAL A 54 26.26 14.86 0.81
N LEU A 55 26.33 13.65 1.37
CA LEU A 55 25.42 12.55 1.05
C LEU A 55 23.98 12.89 1.45
N ALA A 56 23.75 13.42 2.65
CA ALA A 56 22.42 13.86 3.07
C ALA A 56 21.87 14.97 2.15
N PHE A 57 22.72 15.92 1.76
CA PHE A 57 22.36 16.96 0.80
C PHE A 57 22.02 16.37 -0.58
N ALA A 58 22.83 15.45 -1.11
CA ALA A 58 22.58 14.78 -2.39
C ALA A 58 21.28 13.95 -2.35
N CYS A 59 20.96 13.33 -1.21
CA CYS A 59 19.74 12.54 -1.04
C CYS A 59 18.48 13.37 -0.76
N PHE A 60 18.56 14.55 -0.14
CA PHE A 60 17.34 15.26 0.28
C PHE A 60 17.33 16.76 0.04
N GLY A 61 18.45 17.42 -0.22
CA GLY A 61 18.56 18.88 -0.33
C GLY A 61 17.80 19.46 -1.53
N PRO A 62 18.25 19.21 -2.78
CA PRO A 62 17.63 19.78 -3.98
C PRO A 62 16.15 19.40 -4.14
N GLY A 63 15.80 18.15 -3.88
CA GLY A 63 14.43 17.66 -3.98
C GLY A 63 13.50 18.27 -2.92
N ALA A 64 13.98 18.48 -1.68
CA ALA A 64 13.16 19.07 -0.63
C ALA A 64 12.90 20.55 -0.90
N ALA A 65 13.92 21.26 -1.39
CA ALA A 65 13.79 22.65 -1.81
C ALA A 65 12.80 22.84 -2.97
N LEU A 66 12.73 21.88 -3.90
CA LEU A 66 11.76 21.88 -4.99
C LEU A 66 10.35 21.52 -4.50
N LEU A 67 10.22 20.45 -3.71
CA LEU A 67 8.93 19.91 -3.27
C LEU A 67 8.30 20.66 -2.10
N ALA A 68 9.04 21.53 -1.40
CA ALA A 68 8.48 22.47 -0.43
C ALA A 68 7.31 23.28 -1.01
N HIS A 69 7.36 23.56 -2.32
CA HIS A 69 6.36 24.31 -3.08
C HIS A 69 5.19 23.47 -3.60
N VAL A 70 5.21 22.15 -3.43
CA VAL A 70 4.23 21.21 -4.02
C VAL A 70 3.57 20.38 -2.92
N ARG A 71 2.25 20.42 -2.83
CA ARG A 71 1.49 19.62 -1.87
C ARG A 71 1.24 18.21 -2.42
N LEU A 72 2.05 17.24 -1.98
CA LEU A 72 1.90 15.82 -2.38
C LEU A 72 0.93 15.02 -1.50
N GLY A 73 0.50 15.60 -0.36
CA GLY A 73 -0.54 15.07 0.55
C GLY A 73 -0.07 13.96 1.49
N ASP A 74 0.60 12.93 0.99
CA ASP A 74 1.15 11.83 1.80
C ASP A 74 2.62 12.10 2.14
N ALA A 75 2.97 12.04 3.42
CA ALA A 75 4.32 12.39 3.88
C ALA A 75 5.38 11.39 3.36
N VAL A 76 5.04 10.10 3.30
CA VAL A 76 5.96 9.06 2.84
C VAL A 76 6.26 9.24 1.36
N ALA A 77 5.22 9.40 0.52
CA ALA A 77 5.41 9.68 -0.90
C ALA A 77 6.16 11.00 -1.14
N ALA A 78 5.96 12.00 -0.29
CA ALA A 78 6.72 13.25 -0.38
C ALA A 78 8.22 13.05 -0.10
N TRP A 79 8.57 12.28 0.92
CA TRP A 79 9.97 11.93 1.22
C TRP A 79 10.59 11.01 0.17
N ALA A 80 9.84 10.04 -0.36
CA ALA A 80 10.30 9.19 -1.46
C ALA A 80 10.56 10.01 -2.73
N MET A 81 9.66 10.92 -3.10
CA MET A 81 9.88 11.83 -4.23
C MET A 81 11.02 12.82 -3.97
N THR A 82 11.19 13.28 -2.73
CA THR A 82 12.32 14.12 -2.32
C THR A 82 13.64 13.39 -2.56
N LEU A 83 13.72 12.11 -2.18
CA LEU A 83 14.88 11.26 -2.41
C LEU A 83 15.19 11.13 -3.91
N VAL A 84 14.19 10.69 -4.69
CA VAL A 84 14.34 10.45 -6.13
C VAL A 84 14.75 11.72 -6.87
N LEU A 85 14.15 12.87 -6.55
CA LEU A 85 14.46 14.14 -7.21
C LEU A 85 15.81 14.72 -6.78
N SER A 86 16.20 14.58 -5.51
CA SER A 86 17.51 15.07 -5.07
C SER A 86 18.63 14.29 -5.75
N LEU A 87 18.52 12.95 -5.78
CA LEU A 87 19.48 12.10 -6.48
C LEU A 87 19.51 12.41 -7.97
N SER A 88 18.36 12.61 -8.61
CA SER A 88 18.28 12.94 -10.03
C SER A 88 18.94 14.29 -10.35
N LEU A 89 18.67 15.32 -9.56
CA LEU A 89 19.23 16.67 -9.77
C LEU A 89 20.74 16.70 -9.50
N PHE A 90 21.18 16.10 -8.40
CA PHE A 90 22.60 16.02 -8.04
C PHE A 90 23.38 15.24 -9.11
N ALA A 91 22.85 14.11 -9.57
CA ALA A 91 23.49 13.31 -10.61
C ALA A 91 23.50 13.99 -11.98
N LEU A 92 22.45 14.75 -12.31
CA LEU A 92 22.40 15.53 -13.55
C LEU A 92 23.52 16.57 -13.60
N GLY A 93 23.73 17.28 -12.49
CA GLY A 93 24.82 18.25 -12.37
C GLY A 93 26.20 17.62 -12.55
N ALA A 94 26.43 16.49 -11.90
CA ALA A 94 27.65 15.71 -12.06
C ALA A 94 27.90 15.25 -13.51
N ALA A 95 26.86 14.73 -14.17
CA ALA A 95 26.92 14.30 -15.57
C ALA A 95 27.26 15.47 -16.51
N VAL A 96 26.64 16.64 -16.31
CA VAL A 96 26.90 17.84 -17.10
C VAL A 96 28.35 18.29 -16.98
N MET A 97 28.94 18.28 -15.77
CA MET A 97 30.36 18.63 -15.59
C MET A 97 31.28 17.71 -16.41
N VAL A 98 31.04 16.39 -16.36
CA VAL A 98 31.85 15.40 -17.09
C VAL A 98 31.67 15.51 -18.60
N TRP A 99 30.45 15.72 -19.09
CA TRP A 99 30.19 15.91 -20.53
C TRP A 99 30.78 17.20 -21.08
N THR A 100 30.80 18.26 -20.28
CA THR A 100 31.38 19.56 -20.68
C THR A 100 32.88 19.67 -20.41
N ALA A 101 33.48 18.62 -19.82
CA ALA A 101 34.86 18.62 -19.33
C ALA A 101 35.18 19.80 -18.39
N ASN A 102 34.18 20.32 -17.69
CA ASN A 102 34.27 21.46 -16.79
C ASN A 102 34.07 21.03 -15.34
N TRP A 103 35.11 20.40 -14.76
CA TRP A 103 35.03 19.72 -13.47
C TRP A 103 35.24 20.66 -12.28
N HIS A 104 34.13 21.17 -11.74
CA HIS A 104 34.10 22.05 -10.58
C HIS A 104 33.12 21.55 -9.51
N PRO A 105 33.41 20.39 -8.87
CA PRO A 105 32.46 19.70 -8.01
C PRO A 105 32.05 20.47 -6.74
N TYR A 106 32.95 21.30 -6.19
CA TYR A 106 32.66 22.14 -5.02
C TYR A 106 31.83 23.38 -5.37
N PRO A 107 32.21 24.22 -6.38
CA PRO A 107 31.37 25.31 -6.83
C PRO A 107 29.96 24.88 -7.26
N GLU A 108 29.85 23.72 -7.90
CA GLU A 108 28.57 23.15 -8.31
C GLU A 108 27.68 22.82 -7.10
N LEU A 109 28.23 22.11 -6.10
CA LEU A 109 27.53 21.83 -4.84
C LEU A 109 27.07 23.12 -4.17
N LEU A 110 27.94 24.14 -4.11
CA LEU A 110 27.61 25.42 -3.51
C LEU A 110 26.48 26.13 -4.27
N GLY A 111 26.49 26.06 -5.61
CA GLY A 111 25.40 26.54 -6.44
C GLY A 111 24.06 25.90 -6.10
N TYR A 112 24.03 24.56 -5.98
CA TYR A 112 22.82 23.86 -5.54
C TYR A 112 22.42 24.20 -4.11
N ALA A 113 23.38 24.34 -3.19
CA ALA A 113 23.11 24.70 -1.80
C ALA A 113 22.46 26.09 -1.72
N VAL A 114 22.97 27.07 -2.48
CA VAL A 114 22.39 28.41 -2.56
C VAL A 114 20.98 28.36 -3.13
N VAL A 115 20.76 27.65 -4.24
CA VAL A 115 19.41 27.49 -4.83
C VAL A 115 18.46 26.81 -3.84
N ALA A 116 18.91 25.79 -3.11
CA ALA A 116 18.12 25.11 -2.10
C ALA A 116 17.72 26.05 -0.95
N VAL A 117 18.68 26.82 -0.42
CA VAL A 117 18.43 27.82 0.63
C VAL A 117 17.45 28.90 0.15
N LEU A 118 17.64 29.46 -1.04
CA LEU A 118 16.78 30.49 -1.61
C LEU A 118 15.36 29.96 -1.85
N SER A 119 15.22 28.79 -2.47
CA SER A 119 13.92 28.16 -2.74
C SER A 119 13.18 27.81 -1.45
N SER A 120 13.86 27.22 -0.46
CA SER A 120 13.28 26.88 0.83
C SER A 120 12.89 28.11 1.64
N THR A 121 13.69 29.18 1.60
CA THR A 121 13.36 30.45 2.25
C THR A 121 12.14 31.10 1.59
N ALA A 122 12.08 31.07 0.25
CA ALA A 122 10.94 31.57 -0.51
C ALA A 122 9.63 30.83 -0.19
N ALA A 123 9.70 29.54 0.21
CA ALA A 123 8.52 28.80 0.66
C ALA A 123 7.90 29.41 1.94
N PHE A 124 8.69 30.08 2.78
CA PHE A 124 8.22 30.78 3.99
C PHE A 124 7.87 32.25 3.79
N ALA A 125 8.00 32.79 2.57
CA ALA A 125 7.69 34.20 2.28
C ALA A 125 6.29 34.66 2.76
N PRO A 126 5.21 33.87 2.63
CA PRO A 126 3.89 34.26 3.14
C PRO A 126 3.85 34.47 4.66
N ALA A 127 4.59 33.67 5.42
CA ALA A 127 4.65 33.78 6.87
C ALA A 127 5.44 35.01 7.33
N LEU A 128 6.47 35.38 6.57
CA LEU A 128 7.27 36.58 6.83
C LEU A 128 6.49 37.86 6.52
N ALA A 129 5.70 37.87 5.44
CA ALA A 129 4.86 39.00 5.07
C ALA A 129 3.74 39.27 6.09
N GLY A 130 3.06 38.23 6.59
CA GLY A 130 2.04 38.37 7.63
C GLY A 130 2.59 38.89 8.96
N ARG A 131 3.88 38.64 9.28
CA ARG A 131 4.56 39.22 10.45
C ARG A 131 5.01 40.68 10.23
N ALA A 132 5.23 41.09 8.98
CA ALA A 132 5.69 42.42 8.63
C ALA A 132 4.56 43.45 8.46
N GLY A 133 3.29 43.07 8.70
CA GLY A 133 2.15 43.98 8.56
C GLY A 133 1.86 44.40 7.11
N LEU A 134 2.37 43.66 6.12
CA LEU A 134 2.03 43.87 4.72
C LEU A 134 0.57 43.45 4.48
N PRO A 135 -0.21 44.19 3.67
CA PRO A 135 -1.62 43.90 3.46
C PRO A 135 -1.80 42.45 3.01
N ASP A 136 -2.72 41.74 3.66
CA ASP A 136 -3.11 40.40 3.25
C ASP A 136 -3.46 40.45 1.75
N GLY A 137 -2.71 39.72 0.93
CA GLY A 137 -3.11 39.46 -0.45
C GLY A 137 -4.54 38.92 -0.44
N PRO A 138 -5.36 39.19 -1.48
CA PRO A 138 -6.81 39.03 -1.43
C PRO A 138 -7.17 37.70 -0.79
N THR A 139 -7.79 37.78 0.39
CA THR A 139 -8.32 36.63 1.12
C THR A 139 -9.17 35.85 0.13
N ALA A 140 -8.80 34.60 -0.16
CA ALA A 140 -9.54 33.76 -1.07
C ALA A 140 -10.98 33.62 -0.55
N GLY A 141 -11.89 34.40 -1.12
CA GLY A 141 -13.32 34.17 -0.98
C GLY A 141 -13.66 32.75 -1.44
N PRO A 142 -14.77 32.17 -0.97
CA PRO A 142 -15.16 30.81 -1.34
C PRO A 142 -15.14 30.65 -2.86
N LEU A 143 -14.43 29.62 -3.33
CA LEU A 143 -14.25 29.33 -4.76
C LEU A 143 -15.62 29.27 -5.47
N PRO A 144 -15.77 29.87 -6.67
CA PRO A 144 -17.01 29.79 -7.43
C PRO A 144 -17.33 28.33 -7.79
N ARG A 145 -18.56 27.90 -7.49
CA ARG A 145 -19.07 26.56 -7.81
C ARG A 145 -19.01 26.32 -9.32
N GLN A 146 -18.14 25.42 -9.78
CA GLN A 146 -18.06 25.05 -11.20
C GLN A 146 -19.09 23.97 -11.54
N ARG A 147 -19.93 24.27 -12.53
CA ARG A 147 -20.97 23.38 -13.07
C ARG A 147 -20.37 22.52 -14.20
N ASP A 148 -20.25 21.21 -14.01
CA ASP A 148 -19.97 20.29 -15.12
C ASP A 148 -21.27 20.01 -15.88
N ARG A 149 -21.38 20.56 -17.10
CA ARG A 149 -22.59 20.50 -17.94
C ARG A 149 -22.99 19.08 -18.37
N ARG A 150 -22.15 18.06 -18.17
CA ARG A 150 -22.41 16.68 -18.63
C ARG A 150 -22.93 15.71 -17.56
N ARG A 151 -22.87 16.05 -16.26
CA ARG A 151 -23.18 15.08 -15.19
C ARG A 151 -24.11 15.56 -14.09
N GLY A 152 -24.52 16.83 -14.06
CA GLY A 152 -25.54 17.31 -13.10
C GLY A 152 -25.18 17.22 -11.61
N VAL A 153 -23.96 16.79 -11.26
CA VAL A 153 -23.48 16.65 -9.87
C VAL A 153 -22.64 17.87 -9.48
N PHE A 154 -22.96 18.47 -8.34
CA PHE A 154 -22.17 19.54 -7.73
C PHE A 154 -20.99 18.94 -6.95
N TYR A 155 -19.76 19.35 -7.28
CA TYR A 155 -18.60 19.13 -6.42
C TYR A 155 -18.37 20.36 -5.56
N GLU A 156 -18.24 20.17 -4.25
CA GLU A 156 -17.69 21.19 -3.35
C GLU A 156 -16.17 21.26 -3.63
N PRO A 157 -15.60 22.43 -3.98
CA PRO A 157 -14.16 22.53 -4.21
C PRO A 157 -13.43 22.50 -2.85
N ALA A 158 -13.18 21.31 -2.33
CA ALA A 158 -12.14 21.14 -1.33
C ALA A 158 -10.81 21.49 -2.00
N ASP A 159 -10.33 22.72 -1.76
CA ASP A 159 -8.97 23.24 -2.00
C ASP A 159 -8.23 22.51 -3.15
N THR A 160 -8.26 23.09 -4.35
CA THR A 160 -7.84 22.47 -5.63
C THR A 160 -6.32 22.18 -5.76
N THR A 161 -5.58 22.16 -4.64
CA THR A 161 -4.23 21.60 -4.50
C THR A 161 -4.15 20.44 -3.49
N ARG A 162 -5.26 20.05 -2.86
CA ARG A 162 -5.37 18.83 -2.06
C ARG A 162 -5.36 17.61 -2.98
N VAL A 163 -4.36 16.76 -2.78
CA VAL A 163 -4.28 15.42 -3.43
C VAL A 163 -5.14 14.39 -2.68
N LEU A 164 -5.94 14.77 -1.68
CA LEU A 164 -6.86 13.85 -0.99
C LEU A 164 -8.14 14.55 -0.48
N PRO A 165 -9.31 13.91 -0.59
CA PRO A 165 -10.34 13.90 0.45
C PRO A 165 -10.19 12.67 1.37
N ARG A 166 -10.74 12.78 2.59
CA ARG A 166 -10.94 11.67 3.53
C ARG A 166 -11.73 10.54 2.85
N ILE A 167 -11.34 9.29 3.09
CA ILE A 167 -12.16 8.10 2.85
C ILE A 167 -13.30 8.14 3.89
N PRO A 168 -14.58 8.24 3.50
CA PRO A 168 -15.68 7.99 4.42
C PRO A 168 -15.64 6.51 4.81
N ALA A 169 -15.81 6.20 6.08
CA ALA A 169 -16.19 4.84 6.48
C ALA A 169 -17.39 4.41 5.62
N GLN A 170 -17.35 3.20 5.07
CA GLN A 170 -18.42 2.65 4.25
C GLN A 170 -19.75 2.82 4.99
N ARG A 171 -20.60 3.74 4.52
CA ARG A 171 -22.01 3.68 4.85
C ARG A 171 -22.59 2.46 4.13
N PRO A 172 -23.44 1.64 4.79
CA PRO A 172 -24.32 0.75 4.06
C PRO A 172 -25.10 1.58 3.05
N VAL A 173 -25.05 1.20 1.78
CA VAL A 173 -25.87 1.82 0.74
C VAL A 173 -27.32 1.47 1.05
N ALA A 174 -28.03 2.38 1.70
CA ALA A 174 -29.48 2.40 1.65
C ALA A 174 -29.86 2.75 0.20
N ALA A 175 -30.66 1.89 -0.44
CA ALA A 175 -31.16 2.12 -1.79
C ALA A 175 -32.03 3.38 -1.80
N ASP A 176 -31.48 4.48 -2.31
CA ASP A 176 -32.17 5.75 -2.48
C ASP A 176 -33.00 5.68 -3.77
N LEU A 177 -34.22 5.16 -3.68
CA LEU A 177 -35.23 5.25 -4.74
C LEU A 177 -35.66 6.71 -4.89
N ARG A 178 -35.12 7.41 -5.90
CA ARG A 178 -35.70 8.68 -6.37
C ARG A 178 -36.68 8.40 -7.52
N PRO A 179 -37.85 9.08 -7.57
CA PRO A 179 -38.79 8.94 -8.67
C PRO A 179 -38.26 9.68 -9.90
N GLU A 180 -38.08 8.97 -11.01
CA GLU A 180 -37.78 9.61 -12.30
C GLU A 180 -38.99 10.40 -12.82
N GLU A 181 -38.71 11.65 -13.20
CA GLU A 181 -39.61 12.57 -13.88
C GLU A 181 -39.99 12.03 -15.27
N ARG A 182 -41.30 11.94 -15.54
CA ARG A 182 -41.86 11.60 -16.86
C ARG A 182 -41.66 12.76 -17.84
N PRO A 183 -41.16 12.52 -19.07
CA PRO A 183 -41.33 13.48 -20.16
C PRO A 183 -42.76 13.42 -20.72
N ALA A 184 -43.30 14.60 -21.01
CA ALA A 184 -44.65 14.82 -21.55
C ALA A 184 -44.86 14.23 -22.97
N GLU A 185 -46.12 13.87 -23.24
CA GLU A 185 -46.67 13.24 -24.44
C GLU A 185 -46.51 14.04 -25.74
N ARG A 186 -46.38 13.33 -26.88
CA ARG A 186 -47.31 13.44 -28.03
C ARG A 186 -47.09 12.34 -29.09
N THR A 187 -48.07 11.43 -29.16
CA THR A 187 -48.73 10.81 -30.34
C THR A 187 -47.90 10.15 -31.45
N ALA A 188 -48.09 8.83 -31.65
CA ALA A 188 -48.74 8.27 -32.86
C ALA A 188 -49.04 6.76 -32.76
N VAL A 189 -50.34 6.44 -32.80
CA VAL A 189 -51.05 5.41 -33.60
C VAL A 189 -50.62 3.92 -33.53
N ILE A 190 -51.62 3.13 -33.10
CA ILE A 190 -51.74 1.67 -33.00
C ILE A 190 -51.79 0.98 -34.38
N PRO A 191 -51.18 -0.21 -34.59
CA PRO A 191 -51.67 -1.18 -35.56
C PRO A 191 -52.49 -2.29 -34.88
N ARG A 192 -53.64 -2.57 -35.49
CA ARG A 192 -54.66 -3.57 -35.14
C ARG A 192 -54.13 -5.00 -35.19
N ILE A 193 -54.69 -5.84 -34.31
CA ILE A 193 -54.66 -7.31 -34.39
C ILE A 193 -55.59 -7.78 -35.52
N GLY A 194 -55.16 -8.81 -36.27
CA GLY A 194 -55.99 -9.63 -37.14
C GLY A 194 -55.92 -11.12 -36.72
N PRO A 195 -56.99 -11.91 -36.86
CA PRO A 195 -57.12 -13.25 -36.28
C PRO A 195 -56.65 -14.36 -37.23
N GLY A 196 -56.17 -15.49 -36.69
CA GLY A 196 -55.87 -16.68 -37.50
C GLY A 196 -55.11 -17.76 -36.75
N ASP A 197 -55.73 -18.93 -36.69
CA ASP A 197 -55.37 -20.16 -36.00
C ASP A 197 -54.06 -20.86 -36.44
N VAL A 198 -53.68 -21.85 -35.61
CA VAL A 198 -53.07 -23.17 -35.95
C VAL A 198 -51.60 -23.42 -35.55
N GLU A 199 -51.47 -24.33 -34.56
CA GLU A 199 -50.42 -25.36 -34.32
C GLU A 199 -48.97 -24.94 -33.98
N SER A 200 -48.17 -25.74 -33.29
CA SER A 200 -48.29 -26.80 -32.30
C SER A 200 -46.84 -27.11 -31.89
N THR A 201 -46.54 -27.27 -30.60
CA THR A 201 -45.71 -28.37 -30.10
C THR A 201 -45.61 -28.29 -28.58
N GLN A 202 -45.82 -29.46 -27.98
CA GLN A 202 -46.17 -29.69 -26.60
C GLN A 202 -45.15 -30.67 -26.00
N VAL A 203 -45.12 -30.73 -24.66
CA VAL A 203 -44.66 -31.84 -23.76
C VAL A 203 -43.12 -32.03 -23.67
N ILE A 204 -42.47 -32.32 -22.52
CA ILE A 204 -42.86 -33.19 -21.39
C ILE A 204 -42.27 -32.77 -20.02
N LYS A 205 -43.10 -32.83 -18.97
CA LYS A 205 -42.74 -33.00 -17.54
C LYS A 205 -42.90 -34.49 -17.15
N PRO A 206 -42.19 -34.97 -16.11
CA PRO A 206 -42.73 -36.01 -15.23
C PRO A 206 -42.98 -35.45 -13.81
N GLY A 207 -44.12 -35.81 -13.22
CA GLY A 207 -44.55 -35.43 -11.89
C GLY A 207 -44.70 -36.62 -10.93
N VAL A 208 -45.03 -36.32 -9.67
CA VAL A 208 -45.58 -37.21 -8.63
C VAL A 208 -46.47 -36.36 -7.68
N PRO A 209 -47.58 -36.89 -7.11
CA PRO A 209 -48.87 -36.20 -7.03
C PRO A 209 -49.25 -35.60 -5.67
N ALA A 210 -50.37 -34.87 -5.67
CA ALA A 210 -50.96 -34.15 -4.55
C ALA A 210 -52.17 -34.89 -3.91
N ALA A 211 -52.31 -34.74 -2.60
CA ALA A 211 -53.56 -34.73 -1.84
C ALA A 211 -53.23 -34.12 -0.46
N GLY A 212 -53.96 -33.21 0.18
CA GLY A 212 -55.19 -32.49 -0.10
C GLY A 212 -55.45 -31.54 1.10
N ALA A 213 -56.52 -30.75 1.01
CA ALA A 213 -57.11 -29.88 2.03
C ALA A 213 -56.58 -28.42 2.18
N GLY A 214 -57.33 -27.50 1.56
CA GLY A 214 -57.97 -26.40 2.30
C GLY A 214 -57.17 -25.12 2.56
N ARG A 215 -57.20 -24.17 1.62
CA ARG A 215 -57.01 -22.74 1.92
C ARG A 215 -58.21 -21.93 1.47
N LEU A 216 -58.83 -21.27 2.44
CA LEU A 216 -59.72 -20.13 2.28
C LEU A 216 -59.03 -19.07 1.41
N ALA A 217 -59.62 -18.77 0.25
CA ALA A 217 -59.29 -17.60 -0.55
C ALA A 217 -59.85 -16.35 0.15
N ARG A 218 -58.97 -15.43 0.57
CA ARG A 218 -59.36 -14.03 0.79
C ARG A 218 -59.04 -13.27 -0.49
N GLU A 219 -60.08 -12.75 -1.13
CA GLU A 219 -59.98 -11.82 -2.25
C GLU A 219 -59.21 -10.54 -1.86
N PRO A 220 -58.45 -9.93 -2.78
CA PRO A 220 -57.94 -8.58 -2.60
C PRO A 220 -59.10 -7.59 -2.77
N VAL A 221 -59.50 -6.95 -1.66
CA VAL A 221 -60.43 -5.81 -1.69
C VAL A 221 -59.74 -4.63 -2.38
N LEU A 222 -60.10 -4.38 -3.63
CA LEU A 222 -59.81 -3.14 -4.34
C LEU A 222 -60.66 -2.02 -3.72
N PHE A 223 -60.03 -1.14 -2.96
CA PHE A 223 -60.66 0.06 -2.42
C PHE A 223 -60.95 1.06 -3.57
N GLN A 224 -62.20 1.16 -4.01
CA GLN A 224 -62.66 2.28 -4.85
C GLN A 224 -62.95 3.48 -3.95
N PRO A 225 -62.30 4.64 -4.14
CA PRO A 225 -62.67 5.84 -3.41
C PRO A 225 -64.00 6.41 -3.95
N PRO A 226 -64.88 6.98 -3.10
CA PRO A 226 -66.10 7.61 -3.56
C PRO A 226 -65.78 8.91 -4.31
N ALA A 227 -66.48 9.14 -5.42
CA ALA A 227 -66.38 10.36 -6.19
C ALA A 227 -66.98 11.54 -5.42
N GLY A 228 -66.17 12.54 -5.08
CA GLY A 228 -66.67 13.85 -4.65
C GLY A 228 -65.80 14.58 -3.63
N ARG A 229 -65.17 15.67 -4.11
CA ARG A 229 -64.37 16.71 -3.42
C ARG A 229 -62.88 16.36 -3.18
N PRO A 230 -61.93 17.23 -3.61
CA PRO A 230 -60.52 17.04 -3.32
C PRO A 230 -60.25 17.25 -1.83
N LEU A 231 -59.74 16.21 -1.16
CA LEU A 231 -59.26 16.30 0.22
C LEU A 231 -57.96 17.10 0.25
N ASP A 232 -57.95 18.23 0.96
CA ASP A 232 -56.74 18.99 1.25
C ASP A 232 -55.91 18.26 2.31
N LEU A 233 -54.93 17.48 1.84
CA LEU A 233 -54.01 16.68 2.67
C LEU A 233 -53.04 17.52 3.51
N THR A 234 -53.05 18.86 3.39
CA THR A 234 -52.10 19.72 4.14
C THR A 234 -52.50 19.97 5.60
N ARG A 235 -53.71 19.56 6.04
CA ARG A 235 -54.21 19.81 7.40
C ARG A 235 -53.85 18.76 8.46
N TRP A 236 -53.23 17.63 8.09
CA TRP A 236 -52.86 16.55 9.03
C TRP A 236 -51.36 16.35 9.22
N ILE A 237 -50.53 17.29 8.76
CA ILE A 237 -49.08 17.28 9.02
C ILE A 237 -48.84 18.07 10.32
N PRO A 238 -48.43 17.44 11.44
CA PRO A 238 -47.92 18.18 12.58
C PRO A 238 -46.70 18.98 12.10
N ARG A 239 -46.73 20.31 12.30
CA ARG A 239 -45.61 21.20 12.00
C ARG A 239 -44.41 20.84 12.90
N ILE A 240 -43.57 19.91 12.48
CA ILE A 240 -42.21 19.78 13.00
C ILE A 240 -41.34 20.71 12.17
N ARG A 241 -41.32 21.98 12.58
CA ARG A 241 -40.48 23.02 11.99
C ARG A 241 -39.30 23.29 12.91
N GLU A 242 -38.48 22.28 13.14
CA GLU A 242 -37.08 22.45 13.51
C GLU A 242 -36.27 21.35 12.81
N PRO A 243 -35.23 21.68 12.04
CA PRO A 243 -34.29 20.66 11.61
C PRO A 243 -33.56 20.20 12.87
N ILE A 244 -33.96 19.07 13.43
CA ILE A 244 -33.08 18.30 14.32
C ILE A 244 -31.86 18.00 13.45
N ARG A 245 -30.80 18.78 13.63
CA ARG A 245 -29.46 18.35 13.30
C ARG A 245 -29.24 17.12 14.18
N GLU A 246 -29.53 15.94 13.65
CA GLU A 246 -28.81 14.76 14.06
C GLU A 246 -27.34 15.04 13.72
N THR A 247 -26.65 15.68 14.64
CA THR A 247 -25.27 15.30 14.91
C THR A 247 -25.34 13.83 15.25
N VAL A 248 -25.28 12.98 14.22
CA VAL A 248 -24.58 11.72 14.31
C VAL A 248 -23.18 12.13 14.71
N ALA A 249 -22.96 12.28 16.02
CA ALA A 249 -21.63 12.29 16.56
C ALA A 249 -21.04 11.00 16.02
N GLU A 250 -20.06 11.10 15.12
CA GLU A 250 -19.17 9.97 14.86
C GLU A 250 -18.80 9.45 16.25
N PRO A 251 -19.09 8.18 16.59
CA PRO A 251 -18.70 7.65 17.88
C PRO A 251 -17.21 7.94 17.99
N ALA A 252 -16.83 8.76 18.98
CA ALA A 252 -15.45 9.09 19.22
C ALA A 252 -14.68 7.76 19.22
N PRO A 253 -13.52 7.65 18.55
CA PRO A 253 -12.82 6.39 18.46
C PRO A 253 -12.58 5.89 19.88
N VAL A 254 -13.39 4.90 20.29
CA VAL A 254 -13.28 4.29 21.60
C VAL A 254 -11.90 3.68 21.59
N ARG A 255 -10.96 4.32 22.30
CA ARG A 255 -9.68 3.70 22.59
C ARG A 255 -10.03 2.46 23.41
N GLN A 256 -10.12 1.32 22.72
CA GLN A 256 -10.19 0.00 23.33
C GLN A 256 -8.99 -0.11 24.27
N ARG A 257 -9.19 0.21 25.55
CA ARG A 257 -8.34 -0.28 26.62
C ARG A 257 -8.72 -1.75 26.76
N THR A 258 -8.18 -2.58 25.87
CA THR A 258 -8.23 -4.04 26.00
C THR A 258 -7.88 -4.39 27.44
N GLY A 259 -8.70 -5.16 28.14
CA GLY A 259 -8.45 -5.58 29.52
C GLY A 259 -7.23 -6.50 29.70
N GLU A 260 -6.16 -6.33 28.90
CA GLU A 260 -4.89 -6.99 29.13
C GLU A 260 -4.36 -6.59 30.52
N PRO A 261 -4.07 -7.57 31.40
CA PRO A 261 -3.37 -7.35 32.65
C PRO A 261 -2.20 -6.39 32.44
N TRP A 262 -2.02 -5.42 33.34
CA TRP A 262 -0.96 -4.41 33.23
C TRP A 262 0.44 -5.04 33.07
N ILE A 263 0.62 -6.27 33.57
CA ILE A 263 1.82 -7.10 33.39
C ILE A 263 2.03 -7.47 31.92
N LEU A 264 1.00 -7.97 31.22
CA LEU A 264 1.09 -8.29 29.79
C LEU A 264 1.31 -7.03 28.93
N ARG A 265 0.77 -5.88 29.35
CA ARG A 265 1.09 -4.59 28.73
C ARG A 265 2.53 -4.17 28.99
N LEU A 266 3.03 -4.25 30.23
CA LEU A 266 4.41 -3.90 30.58
C LEU A 266 5.42 -4.78 29.84
N VAL A 267 5.19 -6.11 29.87
CA VAL A 267 5.87 -7.12 29.05
C VAL A 267 5.88 -6.65 27.60
N SER A 268 4.71 -6.38 27.00
CA SER A 268 4.65 -6.00 25.59
C SER A 268 5.34 -4.68 25.22
N VAL A 269 5.39 -3.72 26.15
CA VAL A 269 6.08 -2.44 25.96
C VAL A 269 7.58 -2.65 25.95
N VAL A 270 8.09 -3.54 26.80
CA VAL A 270 9.53 -3.79 26.97
C VAL A 270 10.10 -4.76 25.93
N PHE A 271 9.39 -5.85 25.60
CA PHE A 271 9.96 -6.93 24.78
C PHE A 271 10.33 -6.49 23.35
N GLY A 272 9.52 -5.65 22.70
CA GLY A 272 9.83 -5.15 21.35
C GLY A 272 11.17 -4.41 21.28
N PRO A 273 11.33 -3.27 21.99
CA PRO A 273 12.61 -2.57 22.06
C PRO A 273 13.75 -3.46 22.58
N ALA A 274 13.49 -4.34 23.55
CA ALA A 274 14.51 -5.27 24.07
C ALA A 274 15.02 -6.23 22.99
N PHE A 275 14.15 -6.81 22.15
CA PHE A 275 14.56 -7.65 21.02
C PHE A 275 15.39 -6.87 19.99
N LEU A 276 14.99 -5.64 19.65
CA LEU A 276 15.73 -4.81 18.70
C LEU A 276 17.14 -4.49 19.23
N VAL A 277 17.24 -4.02 20.48
CA VAL A 277 18.53 -3.71 21.12
C VAL A 277 19.38 -4.96 21.25
N SER A 278 18.80 -6.08 21.68
CA SER A 278 19.51 -7.35 21.81
C SER A 278 20.05 -7.83 20.46
N SER A 279 19.26 -7.71 19.39
CA SER A 279 19.71 -8.04 18.04
C SER A 279 20.97 -7.26 17.64
N VAL A 280 20.99 -5.94 17.87
CA VAL A 280 22.17 -5.10 17.60
C VAL A 280 23.37 -5.51 18.47
N LEU A 281 23.17 -5.79 19.75
CA LEU A 281 24.23 -6.20 20.67
C LEU A 281 24.84 -7.55 20.25
N TYR A 282 24.00 -8.56 19.97
CA TYR A 282 24.45 -9.87 19.51
C TYR A 282 25.13 -9.80 18.14
N TRP A 283 24.64 -8.99 17.21
CA TRP A 283 25.27 -8.79 15.91
C TRP A 283 26.66 -8.15 16.07
N THR A 284 26.75 -7.08 16.87
CA THR A 284 28.03 -6.39 17.14
C THR A 284 29.04 -7.35 17.79
N ALA A 285 28.60 -8.14 18.78
CA ALA A 285 29.42 -9.17 19.40
C ALA A 285 29.86 -10.24 18.39
N ALA A 286 28.94 -10.69 17.52
CA ALA A 286 29.25 -11.68 16.50
C ALA A 286 30.32 -11.18 15.53
N VAL A 287 30.20 -9.96 15.01
CA VAL A 287 31.20 -9.37 14.11
C VAL A 287 32.57 -9.29 14.79
N ARG A 288 32.63 -8.82 16.05
CA ARG A 288 33.90 -8.71 16.80
C ARG A 288 34.57 -10.06 17.10
N MET A 289 33.77 -11.13 17.24
CA MET A 289 34.26 -12.48 17.57
C MET A 289 34.50 -13.35 16.33
N SER A 290 34.13 -12.86 15.15
CA SER A 290 34.31 -13.56 13.87
C SER A 290 35.58 -13.08 13.16
N SER A 291 36.07 -13.88 12.22
CA SER A 291 37.23 -13.51 11.41
C SER A 291 37.04 -13.97 9.98
N ALA A 292 37.27 -13.07 9.03
CA ALA A 292 37.23 -13.36 7.60
C ALA A 292 38.27 -14.41 7.17
N ALA A 293 39.36 -14.56 7.93
CA ALA A 293 40.39 -15.58 7.67
C ALA A 293 39.89 -17.03 7.84
N LYS A 294 38.74 -17.22 8.52
CA LYS A 294 38.13 -18.55 8.73
C LYS A 294 37.10 -18.91 7.65
N VAL A 295 36.90 -18.06 6.64
CA VAL A 295 35.93 -18.30 5.56
C VAL A 295 36.44 -19.44 4.68
N GLY A 296 35.71 -20.55 4.69
CA GLY A 296 35.94 -21.71 3.82
C GLY A 296 34.90 -21.80 2.70
N ASP A 297 34.74 -23.00 2.13
CA ASP A 297 33.87 -23.25 0.98
C ASP A 297 32.38 -22.90 1.19
N TYR A 298 31.89 -22.94 2.43
CA TYR A 298 30.50 -22.61 2.78
C TYR A 298 30.30 -21.11 3.04
N GLY A 299 31.32 -20.30 2.80
CA GLY A 299 31.23 -18.84 2.86
C GLY A 299 31.16 -18.28 4.28
N LEU A 300 30.74 -17.02 4.36
CA LEU A 300 30.80 -16.23 5.59
C LEU A 300 29.99 -16.85 6.75
N LEU A 301 28.84 -17.45 6.45
CA LEU A 301 27.97 -18.05 7.47
C LEU A 301 28.71 -19.10 8.32
N GLN A 302 29.61 -19.88 7.71
CA GLN A 302 30.43 -20.86 8.45
C GLN A 302 31.44 -20.18 9.39
N ALA A 303 31.98 -19.03 9.00
CA ALA A 303 33.00 -18.32 9.77
C ALA A 303 32.40 -17.43 10.88
N MET A 304 31.10 -17.14 10.82
CA MET A 304 30.42 -16.29 11.80
C MET A 304 30.22 -16.98 13.15
N HIS A 305 30.46 -16.24 14.22
CA HIS A 305 30.13 -16.67 15.58
C HIS A 305 28.61 -16.93 15.72
N PRO A 306 28.17 -17.94 16.50
CA PRO A 306 26.74 -18.30 16.65
C PRO A 306 25.80 -17.15 17.02
N TYR A 307 26.32 -16.10 17.68
CA TYR A 307 25.60 -14.88 18.00
C TYR A 307 25.01 -14.16 16.77
N PHE A 308 25.58 -14.36 15.58
CA PHE A 308 25.03 -13.82 14.34
C PHE A 308 23.62 -14.37 14.07
N TYR A 309 23.43 -15.67 14.20
CA TYR A 309 22.13 -16.32 14.00
C TYR A 309 21.13 -15.93 15.08
N VAL A 310 21.60 -15.77 16.33
CA VAL A 310 20.77 -15.25 17.43
C VAL A 310 20.31 -13.83 17.11
N ALA A 311 21.21 -12.95 16.65
CA ALA A 311 20.88 -11.58 16.28
C ALA A 311 19.82 -11.52 15.17
N LEU A 312 20.00 -12.31 14.11
CA LEU A 312 19.06 -12.40 12.99
C LEU A 312 17.69 -12.93 13.45
N GLY A 313 17.70 -14.00 14.25
CA GLY A 313 16.48 -14.59 14.83
C GLY A 313 15.72 -13.60 15.69
N LEU A 314 16.39 -12.88 16.59
CA LEU A 314 15.78 -11.85 17.44
C LEU A 314 15.22 -10.68 16.62
N CYS A 315 15.89 -10.29 15.53
CA CYS A 315 15.43 -9.22 14.63
C CYS A 315 14.11 -9.61 13.96
N VAL A 316 14.10 -10.76 13.29
CA VAL A 316 12.92 -11.25 12.55
C VAL A 316 11.78 -11.58 13.51
N PHE A 317 12.06 -12.28 14.61
CA PHE A 317 11.05 -12.63 15.61
C PHE A 317 10.44 -11.38 16.26
N GLY A 318 11.27 -10.43 16.67
CA GLY A 318 10.80 -9.16 17.25
C GLY A 318 9.92 -8.37 16.28
N PHE A 319 10.29 -8.32 15.00
CA PHE A 319 9.46 -7.72 13.96
C PHE A 319 8.11 -8.44 13.81
N LEU A 320 8.10 -9.78 13.75
CA LEU A 320 6.90 -10.59 13.60
C LEU A 320 5.94 -10.43 14.79
N VAL A 321 6.47 -10.36 16.00
CA VAL A 321 5.68 -10.07 17.21
C VAL A 321 5.08 -8.67 17.13
N GLU A 322 5.85 -7.66 16.73
CA GLU A 322 5.36 -6.28 16.66
C GLU A 322 4.28 -6.10 15.58
N ILE A 323 4.44 -6.75 14.42
CA ILE A 323 3.47 -6.63 13.33
C ILE A 323 2.18 -7.39 13.61
N ALA A 324 2.26 -8.55 14.29
CA ALA A 324 1.10 -9.32 14.73
C ALA A 324 0.21 -8.52 15.70
N ARG A 325 0.81 -7.59 16.47
CA ARG A 325 0.10 -6.67 17.38
C ARG A 325 -0.61 -5.51 16.67
N GLY A 326 -0.68 -5.54 15.34
CA GLY A 326 -1.41 -4.56 14.53
C GLY A 326 -0.59 -3.34 14.10
N ALA A 327 0.75 -3.47 14.04
CA ALA A 327 1.66 -2.41 13.58
C ALA A 327 1.45 -1.06 14.31
N ARG A 328 1.26 -1.11 15.64
CA ARG A 328 1.00 0.07 16.47
C ARG A 328 2.23 0.98 16.60
N ARG A 329 3.43 0.39 16.74
CA ARG A 329 4.70 1.14 16.88
C ARG A 329 5.47 1.12 15.56
N THR A 330 5.06 1.97 14.63
CA THR A 330 5.65 2.11 13.29
C THR A 330 7.16 2.35 13.29
N TRP A 331 7.66 3.16 14.24
CA TRP A 331 9.09 3.44 14.39
C TRP A 331 9.91 2.18 14.74
N LEU A 332 9.34 1.25 15.51
CA LEU A 332 10.02 0.03 15.92
C LEU A 332 10.12 -0.95 14.74
N LEU A 333 9.06 -1.08 13.95
CA LEU A 333 9.08 -1.86 12.71
C LEU A 333 10.12 -1.34 11.72
N ALA A 334 10.20 -0.01 11.54
CA ALA A 334 11.24 0.61 10.74
C ALA A 334 12.64 0.32 11.30
N GLY A 335 12.80 0.38 12.63
CA GLY A 335 14.04 0.03 13.31
C GLY A 335 14.50 -1.41 13.02
N TYR A 336 13.60 -2.39 13.06
CA TYR A 336 13.93 -3.77 12.70
C TYR A 336 14.34 -3.94 11.25
N VAL A 337 13.70 -3.23 10.30
CA VAL A 337 14.11 -3.29 8.88
C VAL A 337 15.52 -2.72 8.72
N VAL A 338 15.83 -1.59 9.38
CA VAL A 338 17.18 -1.01 9.37
C VAL A 338 18.19 -1.96 9.99
N VAL A 339 17.89 -2.57 11.14
CA VAL A 339 18.79 -3.54 11.79
C VAL A 339 18.98 -4.79 10.92
N LEU A 340 17.94 -5.26 10.24
CA LEU A 340 18.06 -6.38 9.29
C LEU A 340 19.02 -6.03 8.15
N ILE A 341 18.89 -4.84 7.54
CA ILE A 341 19.80 -4.37 6.49
C ILE A 341 21.25 -4.31 7.02
N LEU A 342 21.46 -3.81 8.24
CA LEU A 342 22.79 -3.78 8.85
C LEU A 342 23.35 -5.20 9.07
N ILE A 343 22.54 -6.12 9.59
CA ILE A 343 22.97 -7.52 9.80
C ILE A 343 23.35 -8.17 8.46
N LEU A 344 22.58 -7.95 7.40
CA LEU A 344 22.81 -8.58 6.11
C LEU A 344 23.98 -7.93 5.33
N HIS A 345 24.01 -6.60 5.24
CA HIS A 345 24.88 -5.87 4.31
C HIS A 345 26.03 -5.10 4.98
N ALA A 346 25.94 -4.81 6.28
CA ALA A 346 27.04 -4.15 7.01
C ALA A 346 28.03 -5.15 7.63
N THR A 347 27.69 -6.44 7.67
CA THR A 347 28.55 -7.47 8.27
C THR A 347 29.89 -7.59 7.54
N VAL A 348 29.89 -7.67 6.20
CA VAL A 348 31.14 -7.81 5.45
C VAL A 348 32.05 -6.58 5.53
N PRO A 349 31.60 -5.34 5.26
CA PRO A 349 32.46 -4.16 5.39
C PRO A 349 32.89 -3.87 6.84
N SER A 350 32.32 -4.57 7.83
CA SER A 350 32.80 -4.53 9.23
C SER A 350 33.91 -5.55 9.51
N LEU A 351 34.09 -6.56 8.66
CA LEU A 351 35.10 -7.61 8.79
C LEU A 351 36.31 -7.39 7.89
N VAL A 352 36.10 -6.85 6.69
CA VAL A 352 37.14 -6.56 5.69
C VAL A 352 37.05 -5.11 5.22
N TYR A 353 38.19 -4.52 4.87
CA TYR A 353 38.25 -3.12 4.47
C TYR A 353 37.92 -2.94 2.98
N GLU A 354 38.28 -3.92 2.17
CA GLU A 354 38.16 -3.92 0.72
C GLU A 354 36.71 -4.18 0.27
N PRO A 355 36.20 -3.46 -0.76
CA PRO A 355 34.87 -3.71 -1.30
C PRO A 355 34.70 -5.12 -1.85
N GLU A 356 33.48 -5.64 -1.69
CA GLU A 356 33.05 -6.90 -2.28
C GLU A 356 32.93 -6.79 -3.81
N TYR A 357 33.14 -7.92 -4.49
CA TYR A 357 33.04 -8.12 -5.94
C TYR A 357 34.12 -7.44 -6.79
N ALA A 358 34.74 -8.22 -7.69
CA ALA A 358 35.73 -7.71 -8.63
C ALA A 358 35.18 -6.61 -9.57
N TRP A 359 33.88 -6.65 -9.89
CA TRP A 359 33.21 -5.67 -10.75
C TRP A 359 33.23 -4.25 -10.16
N THR A 360 33.16 -4.13 -8.84
CA THR A 360 33.22 -2.85 -8.11
C THR A 360 34.50 -2.07 -8.44
N TYR A 361 35.63 -2.76 -8.62
CA TYR A 361 36.91 -2.12 -8.90
C TYR A 361 36.99 -1.48 -10.28
N LYS A 362 36.25 -2.02 -11.27
CA LYS A 362 36.11 -1.40 -12.60
C LYS A 362 35.41 -0.04 -12.47
N HIS A 363 34.35 0.02 -11.65
CA HIS A 363 33.62 1.25 -11.38
C HIS A 363 34.47 2.28 -10.62
N ILE A 364 35.25 1.83 -9.63
CA ILE A 364 36.20 2.70 -8.91
C ILE A 364 37.20 3.34 -9.88
N GLY A 365 37.72 2.57 -10.85
CA GLY A 365 38.64 3.08 -11.86
C GLY A 365 38.06 4.26 -12.66
N VAL A 366 36.80 4.16 -13.07
CA VAL A 366 36.10 5.24 -13.82
C VAL A 366 35.82 6.44 -12.92
N ILE A 367 35.49 6.22 -11.65
CA ILE A 367 35.29 7.29 -10.67
C ILE A 367 36.59 8.08 -10.44
N GLU A 368 37.71 7.39 -10.24
CA GLU A 368 39.02 8.03 -10.09
C GLU A 368 39.47 8.73 -11.37
N LEU A 369 39.14 8.17 -12.55
CA LEU A 369 39.38 8.82 -13.84
C LEU A 369 38.68 10.19 -13.91
N PHE A 370 37.39 10.27 -13.58
CA PHE A 370 36.66 11.54 -13.61
C PHE A 370 37.16 12.54 -12.57
N LYS A 371 37.56 12.07 -11.37
CA LYS A 371 38.21 12.94 -10.38
C LYS A 371 39.52 13.53 -10.90
N ALA A 372 40.30 12.76 -11.64
CA ALA A 372 41.62 13.16 -12.12
C ALA A 372 41.59 13.96 -13.42
N ARG A 373 40.67 13.65 -14.34
CA ARG A 373 40.63 14.20 -15.71
C ARG A 373 39.46 15.16 -15.95
N GLY A 374 38.42 15.10 -15.11
CA GLY A 374 37.28 16.00 -15.20
C GLY A 374 36.33 15.77 -16.38
N GLY A 375 36.53 14.72 -17.18
CA GLY A 375 35.72 14.45 -18.36
C GLY A 375 35.92 13.04 -18.90
N ILE A 376 35.14 12.71 -19.94
CA ILE A 376 35.23 11.45 -20.68
C ILE A 376 36.54 11.45 -21.49
N VAL A 377 37.32 10.37 -21.38
CA VAL A 377 38.59 10.20 -22.11
C VAL A 377 38.43 9.22 -23.28
N ASN A 378 37.70 8.13 -23.07
CA ASN A 378 37.42 7.15 -24.10
C ASN A 378 35.90 6.94 -24.26
N VAL A 379 35.36 7.41 -25.37
CA VAL A 379 33.92 7.27 -25.69
C VAL A 379 33.51 5.84 -26.04
N THR A 380 34.45 4.96 -26.35
CA THR A 380 34.15 3.54 -26.64
C THR A 380 34.15 2.66 -25.39
N ASP A 381 34.59 3.20 -24.25
CA ASP A 381 34.46 2.53 -22.95
C ASP A 381 33.00 2.63 -22.47
N ILE A 382 32.35 1.48 -22.30
CA ILE A 382 30.93 1.40 -21.93
C ILE A 382 30.63 2.09 -20.59
N TYR A 383 31.56 2.13 -19.65
CA TYR A 383 31.33 2.80 -18.37
C TYR A 383 31.46 4.33 -18.51
N GLN A 384 32.36 4.81 -19.37
CA GLN A 384 32.50 6.24 -19.61
C GLN A 384 31.36 6.80 -20.48
N ALA A 385 30.82 6.00 -21.39
CA ALA A 385 29.67 6.35 -22.24
C ALA A 385 28.34 6.50 -21.45
N TRP A 386 28.23 5.91 -20.26
CA TRP A 386 27.13 6.11 -19.31
C TRP A 386 27.64 6.76 -18.00
N PRO A 387 28.08 8.03 -18.04
CA PRO A 387 28.96 8.59 -17.01
C PRO A 387 28.25 8.93 -15.70
N THR A 388 26.93 9.07 -15.72
CA THR A 388 26.14 9.79 -14.69
C THR A 388 26.37 9.26 -13.28
N PHE A 389 26.28 7.94 -13.09
CA PHE A 389 26.53 7.32 -11.79
C PHE A 389 27.96 7.57 -11.31
N PHE A 390 28.95 7.30 -12.18
CA PHE A 390 30.36 7.45 -11.83
C PHE A 390 30.72 8.91 -11.53
N ALA A 391 30.19 9.86 -12.30
CA ALA A 391 30.35 11.29 -12.08
C ALA A 391 29.77 11.72 -10.72
N THR A 392 28.61 11.18 -10.36
CA THR A 392 27.94 11.46 -9.07
C THR A 392 28.80 11.02 -7.89
N VAL A 393 29.34 9.80 -7.96
CA VAL A 393 30.22 9.28 -6.90
C VAL A 393 31.59 9.99 -6.90
N ALA A 394 32.12 10.34 -8.08
CA ALA A 394 33.32 11.15 -8.23
C ALA A 394 33.15 12.52 -7.55
N GLN A 395 32.02 13.19 -7.74
CA GLN A 395 31.71 14.45 -7.09
C GLN A 395 31.60 14.26 -5.57
N LEU A 396 30.87 13.25 -5.10
CA LEU A 396 30.72 12.94 -3.68
C LEU A 396 32.08 12.69 -3.01
N SER A 397 32.95 11.89 -3.63
CA SER A 397 34.31 11.61 -3.14
C SER A 397 35.19 12.88 -3.17
N ALA A 398 35.17 13.64 -4.27
CA ALA A 398 35.99 14.84 -4.43
C ALA A 398 35.62 15.94 -3.41
N VAL A 399 34.33 16.13 -3.14
CA VAL A 399 33.87 17.19 -2.22
C VAL A 399 34.04 16.79 -0.75
N SER A 400 33.77 15.53 -0.42
CA SER A 400 33.91 15.05 0.96
C SER A 400 35.35 14.74 1.37
N GLY A 401 36.22 14.44 0.40
CA GLY A 401 37.56 13.92 0.62
C GLY A 401 37.57 12.45 1.06
N LEU A 402 36.43 11.76 1.08
CA LEU A 402 36.37 10.34 1.44
C LEU A 402 36.77 9.48 0.25
N GLY A 403 37.69 8.54 0.48
CA GLY A 403 38.20 7.64 -0.57
C GLY A 403 37.13 6.72 -1.14
N THR A 404 37.16 6.51 -2.46
CA THR A 404 36.15 5.75 -3.21
C THR A 404 36.04 4.29 -2.76
N LEU A 405 37.15 3.65 -2.37
CA LEU A 405 37.14 2.30 -1.77
C LEU A 405 36.22 2.22 -0.54
N ARG A 406 36.32 3.22 0.36
CA ARG A 406 35.51 3.24 1.57
C ARG A 406 34.04 3.51 1.28
N ILE A 407 33.74 4.34 0.28
CA ILE A 407 32.36 4.55 -0.19
C ILE A 407 31.81 3.25 -0.77
N ALA A 408 32.61 2.55 -1.58
CA ALA A 408 32.22 1.33 -2.26
C ALA A 408 31.89 0.19 -1.29
N ALA A 409 32.67 0.02 -0.23
CA ALA A 409 32.46 -1.02 0.77
C ALA A 409 31.10 -0.93 1.48
N TRP A 410 30.55 0.29 1.64
CA TRP A 410 29.29 0.55 2.33
C TRP A 410 28.10 0.78 1.39
N ALA A 411 28.30 0.65 0.07
CA ALA A 411 27.26 0.89 -0.93
C ALA A 411 26.03 -0.03 -0.79
N PRO A 412 26.17 -1.35 -0.52
CA PRO A 412 25.02 -2.24 -0.27
C PRO A 412 24.06 -1.71 0.78
N VAL A 413 24.58 -1.41 1.99
CA VAL A 413 23.80 -0.84 3.11
C VAL A 413 23.05 0.42 2.69
N PHE A 414 23.71 1.28 1.91
CA PHE A 414 23.12 2.53 1.43
C PHE A 414 21.98 2.28 0.45
N PHE A 415 22.19 1.46 -0.59
CA PHE A 415 21.19 1.23 -1.63
C PHE A 415 19.97 0.45 -1.11
N ASP A 416 20.16 -0.58 -0.27
CA ASP A 416 19.04 -1.30 0.33
C ASP A 416 18.17 -0.41 1.22
N ALA A 417 18.80 0.48 1.99
CA ALA A 417 18.08 1.45 2.81
C ALA A 417 17.32 2.46 1.93
N LEU A 418 17.91 2.90 0.82
CA LEU A 418 17.25 3.80 -0.12
C LEU A 418 16.06 3.15 -0.81
N ASP A 419 16.17 1.91 -1.26
CA ASP A 419 15.11 1.18 -1.96
C ASP A 419 13.86 0.96 -1.10
N CYS A 420 14.05 0.78 0.21
CA CYS A 420 12.95 0.63 1.16
C CYS A 420 11.98 1.82 1.15
N LEU A 421 12.45 3.06 0.97
CA LEU A 421 11.61 4.25 1.04
C LEU A 421 10.60 4.38 -0.12
N PRO A 422 11.01 4.37 -1.42
CA PRO A 422 10.07 4.39 -2.53
C PRO A 422 9.24 3.12 -2.59
N LEU A 423 9.80 1.93 -2.26
CA LEU A 423 9.01 0.70 -2.20
C LEU A 423 7.89 0.81 -1.16
N PHE A 424 8.20 1.27 0.06
CA PHE A 424 7.22 1.48 1.11
C PHE A 424 6.14 2.50 0.70
N ALA A 425 6.53 3.58 0.01
CA ALA A 425 5.59 4.56 -0.54
C ALA A 425 4.66 3.96 -1.61
N ILE A 426 5.20 3.09 -2.48
CA ILE A 426 4.43 2.39 -3.51
C ILE A 426 3.41 1.47 -2.86
N VAL A 427 3.82 0.62 -1.93
CA VAL A 427 2.92 -0.33 -1.26
C VAL A 427 1.79 0.39 -0.55
N ARG A 428 2.09 1.50 0.15
CA ARG A 428 1.07 2.35 0.78
C ARG A 428 0.06 2.97 -0.19
N SER A 429 0.39 3.05 -1.49
CA SER A 429 -0.54 3.51 -2.51
C SER A 429 -1.45 2.39 -3.04
N LEU A 430 -1.10 1.13 -2.79
CA LEU A 430 -1.80 -0.06 -3.28
C LEU A 430 -2.77 -0.65 -2.24
N THR A 431 -2.55 -0.42 -0.95
CA THR A 431 -3.35 -1.02 0.14
C THR A 431 -3.52 -0.08 1.33
N ASP A 432 -4.66 -0.22 2.01
CA ASP A 432 -4.96 0.45 3.28
C ASP A 432 -4.41 -0.30 4.50
N ASP A 433 -3.98 -1.56 4.32
CA ASP A 433 -3.39 -2.34 5.41
C ASP A 433 -2.02 -1.78 5.79
N ARG A 434 -1.90 -1.35 7.04
CA ARG A 434 -0.67 -0.76 7.59
C ARG A 434 0.48 -1.75 7.74
N ARG A 435 0.21 -3.06 7.77
CA ARG A 435 1.20 -4.13 7.95
C ARG A 435 1.95 -4.40 6.66
N LEU A 436 1.24 -4.37 5.53
CA LEU A 436 1.79 -4.74 4.22
C LEU A 436 3.04 -3.96 3.82
N PRO A 437 3.09 -2.61 3.93
CA PRO A 437 4.30 -1.85 3.63
C PRO A 437 5.54 -2.35 4.39
N TYR A 438 5.42 -2.65 5.69
CA TYR A 438 6.54 -3.13 6.51
C TYR A 438 6.93 -4.57 6.17
N LEU A 439 5.95 -5.46 6.00
CA LEU A 439 6.22 -6.85 5.58
C LEU A 439 6.90 -6.90 4.22
N THR A 440 6.44 -6.07 3.26
CA THR A 440 7.01 -6.02 1.93
C THR A 440 8.48 -5.60 1.96
N VAL A 441 8.84 -4.53 2.67
CA VAL A 441 10.25 -4.11 2.74
C VAL A 441 11.12 -5.11 3.50
N LEU A 442 10.60 -5.74 4.57
CA LEU A 442 11.33 -6.80 5.28
C LEU A 442 11.61 -7.99 4.36
N ILE A 443 10.58 -8.49 3.67
CA ILE A 443 10.70 -9.64 2.75
C ILE A 443 11.59 -9.27 1.57
N PHE A 444 11.48 -8.05 1.04
CA PHE A 444 12.37 -7.53 0.00
C PHE A 444 13.83 -7.58 0.43
N SER A 445 14.18 -7.07 1.62
CA SER A 445 15.55 -7.14 2.15
C SER A 445 16.05 -8.58 2.31
N CYS A 446 15.19 -9.52 2.74
CA CYS A 446 15.57 -10.94 2.82
C CYS A 446 15.80 -11.60 1.45
N LEU A 447 15.15 -11.11 0.40
CA LEU A 447 15.21 -11.68 -0.95
C LEU A 447 16.29 -11.03 -1.82
N ASN A 448 16.88 -9.91 -1.42
CA ASN A 448 17.87 -9.19 -2.23
C ASN A 448 19.27 -9.86 -2.20
N TRP A 449 19.37 -11.10 -2.69
CA TRP A 449 20.62 -11.88 -2.66
C TRP A 449 21.51 -11.70 -3.91
N VAL A 450 20.98 -11.14 -5.00
CA VAL A 450 21.64 -11.11 -6.34
C VAL A 450 22.89 -10.22 -6.35
N ALA A 451 23.17 -9.50 -5.26
CA ALA A 451 24.35 -8.66 -5.10
C ALA A 451 24.45 -7.60 -6.23
N GLN A 452 23.37 -6.86 -6.47
CA GLN A 452 23.28 -5.77 -7.46
C GLN A 452 23.14 -4.39 -6.80
N ASP A 453 23.26 -4.37 -5.48
CA ASP A 453 23.27 -3.28 -4.50
C ASP A 453 24.69 -2.77 -4.20
N TYR A 454 25.75 -3.41 -4.74
CA TYR A 454 27.12 -2.87 -4.70
C TYR A 454 27.24 -1.54 -5.44
N LEU A 455 28.39 -0.85 -5.29
CA LEU A 455 28.66 0.44 -5.92
C LEU A 455 28.64 0.32 -7.45
N SER A 456 27.45 0.48 -8.04
CA SER A 456 27.17 0.22 -9.44
C SER A 456 26.10 1.16 -10.00
N PRO A 457 26.12 1.43 -11.32
CA PRO A 457 25.03 2.17 -11.96
C PRO A 457 23.69 1.43 -11.85
N GLN A 458 23.71 0.10 -11.70
CA GLN A 458 22.50 -0.69 -11.60
C GLN A 458 21.76 -0.41 -10.28
N ALA A 459 22.48 -0.42 -9.15
CA ALA A 459 21.91 -0.07 -7.84
C ALA A 459 21.30 1.34 -7.85
N PHE A 460 22.03 2.32 -8.41
CA PHE A 460 21.56 3.70 -8.54
C PHE A 460 20.30 3.81 -9.40
N THR A 461 20.29 3.17 -10.58
CA THR A 461 19.14 3.20 -11.47
C THR A 461 17.93 2.46 -10.92
N TYR A 462 18.14 1.47 -10.04
CA TYR A 462 17.06 0.72 -9.41
C TYR A 462 16.25 1.59 -8.43
N VAL A 463 16.91 2.43 -7.62
CA VAL A 463 16.23 3.45 -6.78
C VAL A 463 15.37 4.39 -7.64
N LEU A 464 15.93 4.88 -8.75
CA LEU A 464 15.21 5.76 -9.68
C LEU A 464 14.07 5.03 -10.41
N ALA A 465 14.22 3.74 -10.71
CA ALA A 465 13.19 2.90 -11.30
C ALA A 465 12.01 2.72 -10.34
N LEU A 466 12.26 2.46 -9.05
CA LEU A 466 11.20 2.46 -8.02
C LEU A 466 10.52 3.83 -7.94
N GLY A 467 11.28 4.92 -8.02
CA GLY A 467 10.74 6.28 -8.13
C GLY A 467 9.82 6.47 -9.35
N ALA A 468 10.23 6.01 -10.54
CA ALA A 468 9.42 6.05 -11.75
C ALA A 468 8.13 5.25 -11.59
N VAL A 469 8.19 4.07 -10.98
CA VAL A 469 7.00 3.25 -10.69
C VAL A 469 6.09 3.92 -9.66
N LEU A 470 6.62 4.54 -8.61
CA LEU A 470 5.85 5.36 -7.68
C LEU A 470 5.10 6.46 -8.42
N ILE A 471 5.76 7.14 -9.37
CA ILE A 471 5.10 8.19 -10.16
C ILE A 471 3.92 7.62 -10.96
N MET A 472 4.15 6.50 -11.65
CA MET A 472 3.14 5.82 -12.45
C MET A 472 1.93 5.36 -11.61
N LEU A 473 2.18 4.74 -10.46
CA LEU A 473 1.13 4.13 -9.64
C LEU A 473 0.40 5.12 -8.74
N ARG A 474 1.02 6.26 -8.41
CA ARG A 474 0.40 7.26 -7.53
C ARG A 474 -0.35 8.34 -8.28
N TRP A 475 0.22 8.89 -9.37
CA TRP A 475 -0.38 10.02 -10.09
C TRP A 475 -0.90 9.69 -11.48
N LEU A 476 -0.49 8.57 -12.07
CA LEU A 476 -0.88 8.17 -13.42
C LEU A 476 -1.73 6.90 -13.46
N ARG A 477 -2.05 6.32 -12.30
CA ARG A 477 -2.90 5.13 -12.18
C ARG A 477 -4.30 5.41 -12.68
N ARG A 478 -4.96 4.39 -13.21
CA ARG A 478 -6.33 4.48 -13.72
C ARG A 478 -7.06 3.15 -13.50
N VAL A 479 -8.38 3.25 -13.27
CA VAL A 479 -9.29 2.12 -13.47
C VAL A 479 -9.75 2.15 -14.92
N PRO A 480 -9.51 1.09 -15.72
CA PRO A 480 -9.97 1.07 -17.10
C PRO A 480 -11.50 1.03 -17.16
N GLY A 481 -12.05 1.73 -18.16
CA GLY A 481 -13.49 1.76 -18.40
C GLY A 481 -13.98 0.51 -19.13
N PRO A 482 -15.31 0.28 -19.18
CA PRO A 482 -15.88 -0.79 -19.98
C PRO A 482 -15.53 -0.59 -21.47
N ILE A 483 -15.04 -1.65 -22.11
CA ILE A 483 -14.70 -1.64 -23.53
C ILE A 483 -15.89 -2.21 -24.31
N SER A 484 -16.68 -1.34 -24.94
CA SER A 484 -17.89 -1.72 -25.69
C SER A 484 -17.62 -2.32 -27.07
N VAL A 485 -16.41 -2.13 -27.60
CA VAL A 485 -16.02 -2.49 -28.98
C VAL A 485 -15.33 -3.85 -29.09
N TRP A 486 -15.10 -4.55 -27.98
CA TRP A 486 -14.39 -5.83 -27.98
C TRP A 486 -15.34 -7.04 -28.11
N PRO A 487 -14.88 -8.15 -28.71
CA PRO A 487 -15.57 -9.43 -28.64
C PRO A 487 -15.96 -9.79 -27.20
N ARG A 488 -17.16 -10.37 -27.01
CA ARG A 488 -17.73 -10.65 -25.67
C ARG A 488 -16.80 -11.45 -24.75
N TRP A 489 -15.98 -12.34 -25.30
CA TRP A 489 -15.02 -13.13 -24.51
C TRP A 489 -13.84 -12.27 -24.01
N LEU A 490 -13.30 -11.37 -24.84
CA LEU A 490 -12.27 -10.41 -24.45
C LEU A 490 -12.80 -9.39 -23.44
N ALA A 491 -14.02 -8.89 -23.64
CA ALA A 491 -14.67 -7.98 -22.69
C ALA A 491 -14.91 -8.65 -21.33
N ARG A 492 -15.25 -9.95 -21.31
CA ARG A 492 -15.37 -10.76 -20.08
C ARG A 492 -14.02 -10.94 -19.40
N LEU A 493 -12.98 -11.34 -20.14
CA LEU A 493 -11.61 -11.47 -19.63
C LEU A 493 -11.12 -10.14 -19.06
N TRP A 494 -11.33 -9.05 -19.78
CA TRP A 494 -10.99 -7.70 -19.32
C TRP A 494 -11.73 -7.35 -18.04
N LYS A 495 -13.05 -7.53 -17.98
CA LYS A 495 -13.82 -7.29 -16.75
C LYS A 495 -13.29 -8.13 -15.58
N TRP A 496 -12.99 -9.40 -15.82
CA TRP A 496 -12.45 -10.32 -14.82
C TRP A 496 -11.09 -9.86 -14.27
N LEU A 497 -10.14 -9.49 -15.14
CA LEU A 497 -8.81 -8.97 -14.74
C LEU A 497 -8.90 -7.73 -13.85
N HIS A 498 -9.92 -6.89 -14.05
CA HIS A 498 -10.11 -5.62 -13.35
C HIS A 498 -11.11 -5.74 -12.18
N THR A 499 -11.57 -6.94 -11.84
CA THR A 499 -12.54 -7.16 -10.76
C THR A 499 -11.91 -6.88 -9.40
N GLY A 500 -12.49 -5.95 -8.64
CA GLY A 500 -12.01 -5.58 -7.31
C GLY A 500 -10.86 -4.56 -7.31
N LEU A 501 -10.62 -3.85 -8.42
CA LEU A 501 -9.69 -2.72 -8.40
C LEU A 501 -10.18 -1.63 -7.45
N ALA A 502 -9.26 -1.18 -6.59
CA ALA A 502 -9.51 -0.03 -5.73
C ALA A 502 -9.78 1.22 -6.57
N GLU A 503 -10.68 2.07 -6.08
CA GLU A 503 -10.91 3.37 -6.69
C GLU A 503 -9.62 4.19 -6.70
N VAL A 504 -9.38 4.87 -7.81
CA VAL A 504 -8.19 5.71 -7.97
C VAL A 504 -8.57 7.15 -7.65
N PRO A 505 -7.85 7.83 -6.72
CA PRO A 505 -8.09 9.22 -6.42
C PRO A 505 -8.04 10.11 -7.67
N TYR A 506 -8.85 11.17 -7.68
CA TYR A 506 -8.82 12.15 -8.75
C TYR A 506 -7.48 12.91 -8.75
N VAL A 507 -6.82 12.98 -9.91
CA VAL A 507 -5.60 13.77 -10.13
C VAL A 507 -5.92 14.89 -11.13
N SER A 508 -5.61 16.13 -10.76
CA SER A 508 -5.82 17.28 -11.64
C SER A 508 -4.93 17.19 -12.89
N ARG A 509 -5.37 17.77 -14.01
CA ARG A 509 -4.58 17.79 -15.27
C ARG A 509 -3.19 18.43 -15.09
N ARG A 510 -3.06 19.39 -14.18
CA ARG A 510 -1.77 20.03 -13.87
C ARG A 510 -0.83 19.07 -13.14
N ALA A 511 -1.35 18.37 -12.12
CA ALA A 511 -0.59 17.37 -11.38
C ALA A 511 -0.20 16.19 -12.29
N GLU A 512 -1.09 15.74 -13.17
CA GLU A 512 -0.80 14.70 -14.17
C GLU A 512 0.33 15.11 -15.12
N ARG A 513 0.29 16.34 -15.66
CA ARG A 513 1.38 16.85 -16.52
C ARG A 513 2.70 16.98 -15.77
N ALA A 514 2.66 17.46 -14.53
CA ALA A 514 3.85 17.54 -13.69
C ALA A 514 4.42 16.14 -13.41
N ALA A 515 3.57 15.15 -13.10
CA ALA A 515 3.98 13.76 -12.90
C ALA A 515 4.59 13.16 -14.17
N LEU A 516 4.00 13.38 -15.35
CA LEU A 516 4.57 12.93 -16.63
C LEU A 516 5.94 13.57 -16.91
N PHE A 517 6.05 14.89 -16.74
CA PHE A 517 7.33 15.60 -16.90
C PHE A 517 8.39 15.04 -15.94
N THR A 518 8.02 14.85 -14.68
CA THR A 518 8.90 14.30 -13.65
C THR A 518 9.33 12.87 -13.99
N LEU A 519 8.39 12.02 -14.44
CA LEU A 519 8.66 10.67 -14.90
C LEU A 519 9.69 10.66 -16.03
N TYR A 520 9.53 11.51 -17.04
CA TYR A 520 10.46 11.56 -18.18
C TYR A 520 11.84 12.09 -17.79
N VAL A 521 11.93 13.06 -16.88
CA VAL A 521 13.22 13.53 -16.35
C VAL A 521 13.92 12.43 -15.57
N VAL A 522 13.24 11.80 -14.61
CA VAL A 522 13.81 10.68 -13.83
C VAL A 522 14.22 9.53 -14.75
N TYR A 523 13.41 9.21 -15.76
CA TYR A 523 13.73 8.16 -16.73
C TYR A 523 14.92 8.52 -17.62
N LEU A 524 15.07 9.78 -18.04
CA LEU A 524 16.26 10.23 -18.74
C LEU A 524 17.52 9.96 -17.91
N LEU A 525 17.47 10.24 -16.60
CA LEU A 525 18.59 9.94 -15.67
C LEU A 525 18.89 8.44 -15.60
N VAL A 526 17.87 7.57 -15.63
CA VAL A 526 18.06 6.11 -15.74
C VAL A 526 18.79 5.76 -17.04
N VAL A 527 18.38 6.34 -18.17
CA VAL A 527 18.96 6.10 -19.51
C VAL A 527 20.42 6.50 -19.60
N ILE A 528 20.80 7.67 -19.07
CA ILE A 528 22.19 8.17 -19.13
C ILE A 528 23.09 7.59 -18.04
N SER A 529 22.54 6.77 -17.14
CA SER A 529 23.28 6.09 -16.06
C SER A 529 23.52 4.61 -16.36
N HIS A 530 22.60 3.94 -17.07
CA HIS A 530 22.71 2.51 -17.30
C HIS A 530 22.13 2.11 -18.66
N GLN A 531 22.82 1.20 -19.35
CA GLN A 531 22.50 0.74 -20.70
C GLN A 531 21.26 -0.18 -20.77
N LEU A 532 21.07 -1.12 -19.84
CA LEU A 532 19.97 -2.10 -19.86
C LEU A 532 18.74 -1.77 -19.01
N SER A 533 18.90 -1.24 -17.78
CA SER A 533 17.79 -0.95 -16.85
C SER A 533 16.62 -0.13 -17.46
N PRO A 534 16.84 0.85 -18.37
CA PRO A 534 15.75 1.61 -18.98
C PRO A 534 14.71 0.73 -19.70
N TYR A 535 15.15 -0.36 -20.32
CA TYR A 535 14.28 -1.26 -21.08
C TYR A 535 13.39 -2.11 -20.15
N LEU A 536 13.88 -2.51 -18.97
CA LEU A 536 13.08 -3.20 -17.95
C LEU A 536 12.01 -2.29 -17.35
N VAL A 537 12.33 -1.01 -17.14
CA VAL A 537 11.35 0.00 -16.71
C VAL A 537 10.31 0.25 -17.80
N ALA A 538 10.73 0.39 -19.06
CA ALA A 538 9.80 0.54 -20.20
C ALA A 538 8.91 -0.69 -20.38
N LEU A 539 9.44 -1.90 -20.18
CA LEU A 539 8.68 -3.15 -20.24
C LEU A 539 7.65 -3.24 -19.11
N SER A 540 8.02 -2.85 -17.89
CA SER A 540 7.11 -2.75 -16.75
C SER A 540 5.99 -1.74 -17.03
N ALA A 541 6.33 -0.56 -17.58
CA ALA A 541 5.34 0.43 -18.00
C ALA A 541 4.44 -0.10 -19.14
N THR A 542 4.99 -0.90 -20.05
CA THR A 542 4.24 -1.54 -21.14
C THR A 542 3.19 -2.49 -20.59
N GLY A 543 3.54 -3.35 -19.62
CA GLY A 543 2.59 -4.24 -18.95
C GLY A 543 1.46 -3.45 -18.27
N LEU A 544 1.80 -2.40 -17.51
CA LEU A 544 0.81 -1.56 -16.83
C LEU A 544 -0.12 -0.81 -17.80
N VAL A 545 0.41 -0.32 -18.93
CA VAL A 545 -0.35 0.38 -19.97
C VAL A 545 -1.23 -0.59 -20.77
N ALA A 546 -0.70 -1.76 -21.13
CA ALA A 546 -1.43 -2.79 -21.87
C ALA A 546 -2.65 -3.29 -21.10
N LEU A 547 -2.55 -3.37 -19.78
CA LEU A 547 -3.65 -3.70 -18.88
C LEU A 547 -4.49 -2.47 -18.48
N GLY A 548 -4.23 -1.27 -19.03
CA GLY A 548 -5.03 -0.08 -18.72
C GLY A 548 -4.95 0.39 -17.26
N LEU A 549 -3.97 -0.10 -16.50
CA LEU A 549 -3.70 0.25 -15.09
C LEU A 549 -3.04 1.63 -14.97
N VAL A 550 -2.46 2.13 -16.06
CA VAL A 550 -1.88 3.48 -16.19
C VAL A 550 -2.53 4.25 -17.34
N LYS A 551 -2.80 5.54 -17.11
CA LYS A 551 -3.72 6.37 -17.91
C LYS A 551 -3.29 6.66 -19.34
N SER A 552 -2.00 6.77 -19.62
CA SER A 552 -1.49 7.29 -20.89
C SER A 552 -0.65 6.26 -21.63
N TRP A 553 -1.17 5.80 -22.78
CA TRP A 553 -0.42 4.90 -23.68
C TRP A 553 0.84 5.55 -24.24
N ARG A 554 0.88 6.89 -24.30
CA ARG A 554 2.04 7.67 -24.79
C ARG A 554 3.27 7.53 -23.92
N ILE A 555 3.14 7.05 -22.68
CA ILE A 555 4.28 6.81 -21.79
C ILE A 555 5.27 5.88 -22.48
N VAL A 556 4.82 4.71 -22.95
CA VAL A 556 5.69 3.68 -23.55
C VAL A 556 6.52 4.21 -24.73
N PRO A 557 5.95 4.78 -25.81
CA PRO A 557 6.74 5.26 -26.94
C PRO A 557 7.68 6.41 -26.57
N ILE A 558 7.34 7.25 -25.57
CA ILE A 558 8.24 8.31 -25.11
C ILE A 558 9.42 7.72 -24.33
N LEU A 559 9.18 6.77 -23.42
CA LEU A 559 10.27 6.09 -22.69
C LEU A 559 11.21 5.36 -23.68
N LEU A 560 10.65 4.61 -24.62
CA LEU A 560 11.45 3.96 -25.66
C LEU A 560 12.20 4.98 -26.54
N GLY A 561 11.54 6.09 -26.91
CA GLY A 561 12.16 7.17 -27.68
C GLY A 561 13.38 7.78 -26.97
N ILE A 562 13.28 8.08 -25.67
CA ILE A 562 14.41 8.59 -24.87
C ILE A 562 15.56 7.58 -24.86
N SER A 563 15.26 6.29 -24.66
CA SER A 563 16.26 5.22 -24.65
C SER A 563 16.97 5.08 -26.00
N VAL A 564 16.21 5.08 -27.09
CA VAL A 564 16.75 4.95 -28.45
C VAL A 564 17.60 6.16 -28.81
N VAL A 565 17.15 7.39 -28.51
CA VAL A 565 17.92 8.61 -28.80
C VAL A 565 19.29 8.59 -28.14
N TYR A 566 19.41 8.09 -26.91
CA TYR A 566 20.70 7.95 -26.24
C TYR A 566 21.51 6.74 -26.74
N LEU A 567 20.85 5.63 -27.06
CA LEU A 567 21.49 4.42 -27.55
C LEU A 567 22.12 4.62 -28.95
N LEU A 568 21.44 5.32 -29.87
CA LEU A 568 21.88 5.47 -31.26
C LEU A 568 23.36 5.89 -31.42
N PRO A 569 23.85 6.96 -30.77
CA PRO A 569 25.26 7.34 -30.87
C PRO A 569 26.23 6.38 -30.15
N HIS A 570 25.72 5.48 -29.29
CA HIS A 570 26.50 4.51 -28.51
C HIS A 570 26.23 3.06 -28.93
N TYR A 571 25.58 2.84 -30.08
CA TYR A 571 25.14 1.50 -30.49
C TYR A 571 26.33 0.58 -30.71
N ASP A 572 27.39 1.06 -31.36
CA ASP A 572 28.61 0.28 -31.63
C ASP A 572 29.29 -0.20 -30.33
N VAL A 573 29.22 0.62 -29.27
CA VAL A 573 29.71 0.25 -27.94
C VAL A 573 28.90 -0.93 -27.41
N VAL A 574 27.57 -0.85 -27.49
CA VAL A 574 26.65 -1.87 -26.96
C VAL A 574 26.71 -3.17 -27.78
N ASP A 575 26.83 -3.07 -29.10
CA ASP A 575 26.93 -4.21 -30.00
C ASP A 575 28.23 -5.01 -29.77
N HIS A 576 29.34 -4.34 -29.48
CA HIS A 576 30.60 -4.99 -29.11
C HIS A 576 30.48 -5.93 -27.90
N TYR A 577 29.58 -5.62 -26.95
CA TYR A 577 29.30 -6.47 -25.79
C TYR A 577 28.20 -7.51 -26.05
N GLY A 578 27.72 -7.66 -27.30
CA GLY A 578 26.75 -8.67 -27.71
C GLY A 578 25.38 -8.52 -27.07
N LEU A 579 25.04 -7.31 -26.61
CA LEU A 579 23.84 -7.02 -25.81
C LEU A 579 22.53 -7.38 -26.54
N PHE A 580 22.51 -7.50 -27.87
CA PHE A 580 21.30 -7.81 -28.65
C PHE A 580 21.33 -9.17 -29.40
N ASN A 581 22.33 -10.04 -29.18
CA ASN A 581 22.55 -11.26 -29.98
C ASN A 581 21.67 -12.48 -29.58
N GLY A 582 20.43 -12.27 -29.13
CA GLY A 582 19.67 -13.17 -28.25
C GLY A 582 18.75 -14.27 -28.82
N LEU A 583 18.97 -14.83 -30.02
CA LEU A 583 18.00 -15.77 -30.61
C LEU A 583 18.08 -17.25 -30.14
N ASN A 584 18.97 -17.60 -29.20
CA ASN A 584 19.13 -18.98 -28.69
C ASN A 584 18.66 -19.15 -27.23
N ILE A 585 17.33 -19.07 -27.04
CA ILE A 585 16.67 -19.07 -25.72
C ILE A 585 16.71 -20.45 -25.04
N PHE A 586 16.53 -21.53 -25.79
CA PHE A 586 16.41 -22.89 -25.21
C PHE A 586 17.76 -23.52 -24.81
N SER A 587 18.85 -23.25 -25.53
CA SER A 587 20.18 -23.77 -25.18
C SER A 587 20.77 -23.08 -23.94
N THR A 588 20.51 -21.78 -23.78
CA THR A 588 20.98 -20.99 -22.63
C THR A 588 20.28 -21.38 -21.32
N PHE A 589 19.02 -21.83 -21.39
CA PHE A 589 18.23 -22.24 -20.22
C PHE A 589 18.61 -23.63 -19.68
N LEU A 590 19.07 -24.53 -20.57
CA LEU A 590 19.50 -25.89 -20.22
C LEU A 590 21.00 -25.97 -19.87
N HIS A 591 21.84 -25.12 -20.45
CA HIS A 591 23.30 -25.12 -20.26
C HIS A 591 23.79 -23.97 -19.35
N GLY A 592 23.20 -23.84 -18.17
CA GLY A 592 23.40 -22.74 -17.20
C GLY A 592 24.76 -22.04 -17.24
N THR A 593 24.74 -20.70 -17.27
CA THR A 593 25.89 -19.78 -17.16
C THR A 593 27.06 -20.10 -18.12
N GLN A 594 27.10 -19.37 -19.24
CA GLN A 594 28.28 -19.24 -20.10
C GLN A 594 29.42 -18.61 -19.27
N GLY A 595 30.30 -19.44 -18.71
CA GLY A 595 31.41 -18.96 -17.86
C GLY A 595 32.02 -20.02 -16.94
N VAL A 596 31.41 -21.19 -16.83
CA VAL A 596 31.95 -22.34 -16.12
C VAL A 596 32.15 -23.43 -17.16
N ALA A 597 33.38 -23.92 -17.34
CA ALA A 597 33.63 -25.05 -18.23
C ALA A 597 32.66 -26.18 -17.87
N PRO A 598 32.10 -26.92 -18.84
CA PRO A 598 31.16 -28.03 -18.59
C PRO A 598 31.68 -29.03 -17.54
N ASP A 599 33.00 -29.12 -17.38
CA ASP A 599 33.71 -30.04 -16.50
C ASP A 599 34.25 -29.41 -15.20
N ALA A 600 33.98 -28.13 -14.93
CA ALA A 600 34.48 -27.46 -13.72
C ALA A 600 33.68 -27.91 -12.48
N VAL A 601 34.22 -28.93 -11.80
CA VAL A 601 33.75 -29.40 -10.50
C VAL A 601 33.97 -28.29 -9.46
N GLY A 602 32.91 -27.55 -9.13
CA GLY A 602 32.92 -26.59 -8.03
C GLY A 602 33.00 -27.27 -6.64
N THR A 603 33.24 -26.49 -5.60
CA THR A 603 33.21 -26.99 -4.21
C THR A 603 31.79 -27.36 -3.77
N ALA A 604 31.67 -28.20 -2.73
CA ALA A 604 30.37 -28.57 -2.17
C ALA A 604 29.59 -27.34 -1.64
N GLY A 605 30.29 -26.38 -1.03
CA GLY A 605 29.68 -25.14 -0.54
C GLY A 605 29.15 -24.24 -1.66
N ARG A 606 29.87 -24.15 -2.80
CA ARG A 606 29.35 -23.49 -4.01
C ARG A 606 28.08 -24.18 -4.52
N ALA A 607 28.10 -25.52 -4.64
CA ALA A 607 26.95 -26.28 -5.12
C ALA A 607 25.72 -26.09 -4.22
N LEU A 608 25.91 -26.09 -2.89
CA LEU A 608 24.86 -25.80 -1.93
C LEU A 608 24.30 -24.38 -2.10
N SER A 609 25.18 -23.37 -2.21
CA SER A 609 24.78 -21.97 -2.36
C SER A 609 23.94 -21.75 -3.62
N VAL A 610 24.38 -22.31 -4.76
CA VAL A 610 23.62 -22.25 -6.02
C VAL A 610 22.24 -22.90 -5.86
N LYS A 611 22.16 -24.09 -5.24
CA LYS A 611 20.90 -24.80 -5.04
C LYS A 611 19.94 -24.03 -4.13
N LEU A 612 20.44 -23.47 -3.02
CA LEU A 612 19.63 -22.69 -2.08
C LEU A 612 19.03 -21.45 -2.74
N VAL A 613 19.84 -20.74 -3.52
CA VAL A 613 19.42 -19.55 -4.25
C VAL A 613 18.39 -19.88 -5.34
N GLN A 614 18.57 -21.00 -6.06
CA GLN A 614 17.59 -21.48 -7.05
C GLN A 614 16.26 -21.84 -6.38
N ILE A 615 16.30 -22.60 -5.27
CA ILE A 615 15.11 -22.95 -4.49
C ILE A 615 14.42 -21.67 -4.00
N LEU A 616 15.16 -20.72 -3.43
CA LEU A 616 14.62 -19.44 -2.97
C LEU A 616 13.91 -18.69 -4.12
N SER A 617 14.52 -18.66 -5.30
CA SER A 617 13.97 -17.98 -6.47
C SER A 617 12.68 -18.64 -6.99
N VAL A 618 12.69 -19.97 -7.11
CA VAL A 618 11.51 -20.74 -7.51
C VAL A 618 10.38 -20.61 -6.49
N LEU A 619 10.69 -20.65 -5.19
CA LEU A 619 9.71 -20.45 -4.12
C LEU A 619 9.13 -19.04 -4.15
N MET A 620 9.95 -18.00 -4.32
CA MET A 620 9.50 -16.61 -4.41
C MET A 620 8.50 -16.41 -5.57
N TRP A 621 8.86 -16.84 -6.77
CA TRP A 621 7.98 -16.75 -7.94
C TRP A 621 6.75 -17.66 -7.81
N GLY A 622 6.94 -18.88 -7.30
CA GLY A 622 5.87 -19.85 -7.08
C GLY A 622 4.82 -19.38 -6.08
N LEU A 623 5.23 -18.81 -4.94
CA LEU A 623 4.33 -18.20 -3.95
C LEU A 623 3.61 -16.99 -4.53
N SER A 624 4.30 -16.17 -5.32
CA SER A 624 3.70 -15.02 -6.00
C SER A 624 2.64 -15.45 -7.01
N ALA A 625 2.94 -16.47 -7.82
CA ALA A 625 1.99 -17.05 -8.77
C ALA A 625 0.81 -17.69 -8.04
N LEU A 626 1.05 -18.43 -6.96
CA LEU A 626 0.01 -19.03 -6.13
C LEU A 626 -0.92 -17.95 -5.56
N THR A 627 -0.38 -16.83 -5.08
CA THR A 627 -1.15 -15.69 -4.57
C THR A 627 -2.08 -15.11 -5.63
N VAL A 628 -1.61 -15.01 -6.88
CA VAL A 628 -2.42 -14.56 -8.01
C VAL A 628 -3.51 -15.59 -8.33
N LEU A 629 -3.18 -16.89 -8.33
CA LEU A 629 -4.12 -17.97 -8.60
C LEU A 629 -5.21 -18.10 -7.53
N THR A 630 -4.87 -17.94 -6.25
CA THR A 630 -5.84 -17.96 -5.15
C THR A 630 -6.70 -16.69 -5.13
N SER A 631 -6.21 -15.59 -5.70
CA SER A 631 -6.96 -14.33 -5.89
C SER A 631 -7.80 -14.30 -7.18
N ARG A 632 -7.99 -15.44 -7.87
CA ARG A 632 -8.67 -15.52 -9.19
C ARG A 632 -10.10 -14.97 -9.21
N GLU A 633 -10.78 -14.88 -8.08
CA GLU A 633 -12.14 -14.33 -8.00
C GLU A 633 -12.14 -12.79 -8.03
N ARG A 634 -11.03 -12.17 -7.61
CA ARG A 634 -10.85 -10.71 -7.53
C ARG A 634 -9.39 -10.38 -7.85
N LEU A 635 -9.03 -10.34 -9.13
CA LEU A 635 -7.65 -10.08 -9.56
C LEU A 635 -7.21 -8.63 -9.41
N GLY A 636 -8.13 -7.68 -9.27
CA GLY A 636 -7.83 -6.25 -9.19
C GLY A 636 -6.76 -5.89 -8.15
N PRO A 637 -6.87 -6.31 -6.87
CA PRO A 637 -5.88 -6.01 -5.84
C PRO A 637 -4.47 -6.55 -6.12
N VAL A 638 -4.36 -7.62 -6.92
CA VAL A 638 -3.07 -8.24 -7.29
C VAL A 638 -2.60 -7.87 -8.70
N ALA A 639 -3.43 -7.19 -9.52
CA ALA A 639 -3.13 -6.94 -10.93
C ALA A 639 -1.86 -6.11 -11.14
N VAL A 640 -1.71 -4.99 -10.43
CA VAL A 640 -0.51 -4.14 -10.49
C VAL A 640 0.76 -4.90 -10.07
N PRO A 641 0.85 -5.48 -8.85
CA PRO A 641 2.05 -6.18 -8.42
C PRO A 641 2.31 -7.44 -9.25
N ALA A 642 1.29 -8.19 -9.69
CA ALA A 642 1.51 -9.34 -10.58
C ALA A 642 2.10 -8.91 -11.93
N THR A 643 1.59 -7.83 -12.51
CA THR A 643 2.14 -7.28 -13.76
C THR A 643 3.60 -6.93 -13.61
N LEU A 644 3.97 -6.25 -12.53
CA LEU A 644 5.33 -5.82 -12.29
C LEU A 644 6.26 -6.97 -11.88
N ALA A 645 5.74 -7.99 -11.19
CA ALA A 645 6.47 -9.21 -10.84
C ALA A 645 6.84 -10.04 -12.07
N PHE A 646 5.96 -10.11 -13.08
CA PHE A 646 6.14 -11.03 -14.19
C PHE A 646 6.49 -10.35 -15.52
N ALA A 647 6.32 -9.03 -15.66
CA ALA A 647 6.75 -8.30 -16.86
C ALA A 647 8.24 -8.49 -17.20
N PRO A 648 9.19 -8.49 -16.24
CA PRO A 648 10.61 -8.69 -16.55
C PRO A 648 10.92 -9.99 -17.29
N PHE A 649 10.13 -11.05 -17.12
CA PHE A 649 10.32 -12.32 -17.84
C PHE A 649 10.25 -12.16 -19.36
N ALA A 650 9.58 -11.12 -19.87
CA ALA A 650 9.51 -10.92 -21.32
C ALA A 650 10.91 -10.67 -21.94
N VAL A 651 11.88 -10.19 -21.16
CA VAL A 651 13.29 -10.04 -21.59
C VAL A 651 13.90 -11.37 -22.03
N MET A 652 13.46 -12.49 -21.46
CA MET A 652 13.96 -13.81 -21.81
C MET A 652 13.61 -14.22 -23.25
N PHE A 653 12.62 -13.59 -23.88
CA PHE A 653 12.25 -13.86 -25.27
C PHE A 653 13.06 -13.08 -26.31
N GLY A 654 13.91 -12.13 -25.89
CA GLY A 654 14.61 -11.23 -26.82
C GLY A 654 16.08 -10.98 -26.51
N GLN A 655 16.66 -11.61 -25.49
CA GLN A 655 18.02 -11.33 -25.02
C GLN A 655 18.77 -12.61 -24.62
N GLY A 656 19.98 -12.77 -25.17
CA GLY A 656 20.93 -13.84 -24.83
C GLY A 656 22.11 -13.30 -24.03
N TYR A 657 21.88 -12.31 -23.17
CA TYR A 657 22.90 -11.59 -22.42
C TYR A 657 23.67 -12.53 -21.46
N GLY A 658 24.72 -13.19 -21.95
CA GLY A 658 25.72 -13.95 -21.18
C GLY A 658 25.21 -15.02 -20.21
N GLY A 659 23.91 -15.36 -20.25
CA GLY A 659 23.23 -16.12 -19.18
C GLY A 659 22.84 -15.30 -17.93
N GLU A 660 23.13 -14.00 -17.87
CA GLU A 660 22.84 -13.12 -16.73
C GLU A 660 21.44 -12.47 -16.77
N ALA A 661 20.71 -12.58 -17.90
CA ALA A 661 19.37 -11.99 -18.04
C ALA A 661 18.41 -12.41 -16.91
N ILE A 662 18.53 -13.64 -16.42
CA ILE A 662 17.71 -14.17 -15.33
C ILE A 662 17.93 -13.43 -14.00
N TYR A 663 19.13 -12.92 -13.73
CA TYR A 663 19.41 -12.13 -12.53
C TYR A 663 18.69 -10.78 -12.58
N ARG A 664 18.54 -10.19 -13.77
CA ARG A 664 17.75 -8.96 -13.96
C ARG A 664 16.26 -9.22 -13.82
N VAL A 665 15.78 -10.34 -14.37
CA VAL A 665 14.40 -10.79 -14.15
C VAL A 665 14.13 -10.93 -12.66
N TYR A 666 15.01 -11.62 -11.93
CA TYR A 666 14.90 -11.76 -10.49
C TYR A 666 14.84 -10.39 -9.80
N LEU A 667 15.87 -9.55 -9.98
CA LEU A 667 16.00 -8.26 -9.31
C LEU A 667 14.75 -7.37 -9.49
N PHE A 668 14.28 -7.21 -10.73
CA PHE A 668 13.11 -6.38 -11.00
C PHE A 668 11.78 -7.01 -10.59
N SER A 669 11.75 -8.33 -10.31
CA SER A 669 10.58 -9.03 -9.78
C SER A 669 10.45 -8.91 -8.26
N VAL A 670 11.58 -8.86 -7.53
CA VAL A 670 11.62 -8.99 -6.06
C VAL A 670 10.64 -8.08 -5.31
N PRO A 671 10.55 -6.75 -5.58
CA PRO A 671 9.68 -5.87 -4.81
C PRO A 671 8.21 -6.28 -4.85
N TRP A 672 7.80 -6.78 -6.02
CA TRP A 672 6.42 -7.14 -6.31
C TRP A 672 6.10 -8.54 -5.79
N CYS A 673 7.05 -9.46 -5.89
CA CYS A 673 6.97 -10.76 -5.24
C CYS A 673 6.92 -10.64 -3.72
N ALA A 674 7.70 -9.73 -3.14
CA ALA A 674 7.67 -9.42 -1.71
C ALA A 674 6.30 -8.85 -1.28
N TYR A 675 5.69 -7.98 -2.10
CA TYR A 675 4.32 -7.51 -1.87
C TYR A 675 3.31 -8.66 -1.92
N LEU A 676 3.33 -9.49 -2.96
CA LEU A 676 2.38 -10.60 -3.12
C LEU A 676 2.53 -11.61 -1.98
N THR A 677 3.76 -11.92 -1.57
CA THR A 677 4.04 -12.81 -0.44
C THR A 677 3.52 -12.21 0.87
N ALA A 678 3.77 -10.92 1.12
CA ALA A 678 3.21 -10.21 2.28
C ALA A 678 1.67 -10.23 2.28
N ALA A 679 1.04 -9.99 1.13
CA ALA A 679 -0.40 -10.01 0.95
C ALA A 679 -0.99 -11.40 1.24
N ALA A 680 -0.32 -12.46 0.79
CA ALA A 680 -0.72 -13.83 1.08
C ALA A 680 -0.68 -14.13 2.59
N LEU A 681 0.42 -13.77 3.25
CA LEU A 681 0.59 -13.99 4.70
C LEU A 681 -0.47 -13.24 5.53
N VAL A 682 -0.79 -11.99 5.17
CA VAL A 682 -1.84 -11.22 5.84
C VAL A 682 -3.24 -11.78 5.55
N SER A 683 -3.48 -12.25 4.33
CA SER A 683 -4.77 -12.82 3.94
C SER A 683 -5.09 -14.11 4.68
N ILE A 684 -4.08 -14.97 4.93
CA ILE A 684 -4.22 -16.17 5.77
C ILE A 684 -4.69 -15.79 7.18
N GLN A 685 -4.10 -14.75 7.78
CA GLN A 685 -4.54 -14.25 9.08
C GLN A 685 -5.99 -13.74 9.04
N GLY A 686 -6.39 -13.05 7.97
CA GLY A 686 -7.76 -12.58 7.79
C GLY A 686 -8.78 -13.72 7.69
N ALA A 687 -8.47 -14.75 6.91
CA ALA A 687 -9.34 -15.91 6.70
C ALA A 687 -9.55 -16.75 7.98
N HIS A 688 -8.51 -16.90 8.80
CA HIS A 688 -8.58 -17.73 10.01
C HIS A 688 -8.83 -16.95 11.30
N GLY A 689 -8.69 -15.62 11.29
CA GLY A 689 -8.88 -14.78 12.48
C GLY A 689 -10.33 -14.68 12.96
N GLN A 690 -11.31 -15.02 12.12
CA GLN A 690 -12.73 -14.99 12.46
C GLN A 690 -13.19 -16.23 13.26
N LEU A 691 -12.38 -17.31 13.26
CA LEU A 691 -12.70 -18.57 13.91
C LEU A 691 -13.06 -18.42 15.40
N THR A 692 -12.54 -17.39 16.07
CA THR A 692 -12.83 -17.10 17.48
C THR A 692 -14.33 -16.90 17.74
N PHE A 693 -15.06 -16.31 16.80
CA PHE A 693 -16.51 -16.10 16.91
C PHE A 693 -17.31 -16.96 15.91
N ASP A 694 -16.74 -17.41 14.79
CA ASP A 694 -17.45 -18.27 13.83
C ASP A 694 -17.68 -19.71 14.36
N ARG A 695 -16.92 -20.14 15.38
CA ARG A 695 -17.08 -21.46 15.99
C ARG A 695 -18.18 -21.42 17.04
N PHE A 696 -19.14 -22.35 16.95
CA PHE A 696 -20.12 -22.59 18.01
C PHE A 696 -19.73 -23.84 18.79
N SER A 697 -19.84 -23.79 20.12
CA SER A 697 -19.66 -24.99 20.95
C SER A 697 -20.84 -25.95 20.78
N ARG A 698 -20.64 -27.22 21.14
CA ARG A 698 -21.71 -28.23 21.10
C ARG A 698 -22.91 -27.82 21.96
N THR A 699 -22.65 -27.24 23.12
CA THR A 699 -23.68 -26.83 24.09
C THR A 699 -24.44 -25.59 23.63
N GLU A 700 -23.81 -24.67 22.86
CA GLU A 700 -24.52 -23.56 22.19
C GLU A 700 -25.49 -24.07 21.12
N VAL A 701 -25.06 -25.04 20.30
CA VAL A 701 -25.91 -25.65 19.28
C VAL A 701 -27.06 -26.42 19.92
N GLU A 702 -26.80 -27.16 21.01
CA GLU A 702 -27.84 -27.86 21.77
C GLU A 702 -28.83 -26.88 22.42
N ALA A 703 -28.38 -25.77 22.99
CA ALA A 703 -29.24 -24.72 23.54
C ALA A 703 -30.13 -24.09 22.47
N SER A 704 -29.56 -23.80 21.30
CA SER A 704 -30.35 -23.32 20.15
C SER A 704 -31.39 -24.34 19.73
N ARG A 705 -30.99 -25.59 19.54
CA ARG A 705 -31.90 -26.67 19.13
C ARG A 705 -33.04 -26.84 20.14
N TYR A 706 -32.71 -26.80 21.43
CA TYR A 706 -33.69 -26.90 22.50
C TYR A 706 -34.67 -25.73 22.46
N ALA A 707 -34.17 -24.49 22.35
CA ALA A 707 -35.00 -23.30 22.23
C ALA A 707 -35.99 -23.42 21.06
N TYR A 708 -35.51 -23.68 19.84
CA TYR A 708 -36.42 -23.78 18.70
C TYR A 708 -37.45 -24.91 18.83
N LEU A 709 -37.15 -26.01 19.52
CA LEU A 709 -38.09 -27.13 19.70
C LEU A 709 -39.14 -26.91 20.79
N HIS A 710 -38.85 -26.09 21.80
CA HIS A 710 -39.67 -26.00 23.03
C HIS A 710 -40.28 -24.62 23.27
N LEU A 711 -39.85 -23.60 22.52
CA LEU A 711 -40.46 -22.28 22.59
C LEU A 711 -41.92 -22.33 22.10
N PRO A 712 -42.84 -21.60 22.75
CA PRO A 712 -44.22 -21.53 22.30
C PRO A 712 -44.32 -20.83 20.93
N ARG A 713 -45.43 -21.07 20.24
CA ARG A 713 -45.73 -20.35 18.99
C ARG A 713 -45.72 -18.84 19.21
N ASP A 714 -45.27 -18.12 18.19
CA ASP A 714 -45.09 -16.67 18.16
C ASP A 714 -44.06 -16.14 19.17
N ALA A 715 -43.31 -17.00 19.89
CA ALA A 715 -42.29 -16.52 20.82
C ALA A 715 -41.21 -15.69 20.11
N VAL A 716 -40.75 -14.64 20.81
CA VAL A 716 -39.73 -13.72 20.31
C VAL A 716 -38.39 -14.11 20.90
N LEU A 717 -37.41 -14.36 20.03
CA LEU A 717 -36.02 -14.49 20.44
C LEU A 717 -35.36 -13.12 20.45
N ILE A 718 -34.61 -12.81 21.50
CA ILE A 718 -33.85 -11.57 21.66
C ILE A 718 -32.39 -11.96 21.88
N ALA A 719 -31.48 -11.31 21.16
CA ALA A 719 -30.05 -11.51 21.29
C ALA A 719 -29.37 -10.14 21.51
N PRO A 720 -28.50 -10.01 22.51
CA PRO A 720 -27.79 -8.75 22.76
C PRO A 720 -26.79 -8.44 21.64
N ALA A 721 -26.16 -9.47 21.06
CA ALA A 721 -25.26 -9.34 19.92
C ALA A 721 -25.70 -10.25 18.79
N GLY A 722 -25.24 -9.95 17.57
CA GLY A 722 -25.25 -10.94 16.49
C GLY A 722 -24.45 -12.18 16.89
N ASN A 723 -24.58 -13.25 16.09
CA ASN A 723 -23.85 -14.52 16.23
C ASN A 723 -24.50 -15.58 17.13
N PHE A 724 -25.65 -16.11 16.68
CA PHE A 724 -26.38 -17.25 17.25
C PHE A 724 -26.64 -18.29 16.15
N PRO A 725 -26.57 -19.61 16.42
CA PRO A 725 -26.98 -20.62 15.46
C PRO A 725 -28.51 -20.62 15.28
N ALA A 726 -29.03 -19.64 14.55
CA ALA A 726 -30.46 -19.44 14.35
C ALA A 726 -31.08 -20.43 13.34
N LYS A 727 -32.41 -20.57 13.39
CA LYS A 727 -33.24 -21.39 12.49
C LYS A 727 -32.81 -22.85 12.39
N LEU A 728 -32.41 -23.45 13.51
CA LEU A 728 -31.80 -24.78 13.53
C LEU A 728 -32.80 -25.95 13.32
N THR A 729 -34.10 -25.73 13.58
CA THR A 729 -35.15 -26.75 13.44
C THR A 729 -36.36 -26.21 12.68
N ALA A 730 -37.15 -27.09 12.06
CA ALA A 730 -38.31 -26.72 11.24
C ALA A 730 -39.36 -25.86 11.96
N THR A 731 -39.40 -25.92 13.30
CA THR A 731 -40.26 -25.11 14.17
C THR A 731 -39.89 -23.62 14.20
N TYR A 732 -38.78 -23.17 13.59
CA TYR A 732 -38.45 -21.75 13.50
C TYR A 732 -39.55 -20.92 12.83
N GLY A 733 -40.31 -21.52 11.90
CA GLY A 733 -41.41 -20.85 11.20
C GLY A 733 -42.64 -20.61 12.06
N ASP A 734 -42.70 -21.24 13.24
CA ASP A 734 -43.75 -21.03 14.24
C ASP A 734 -43.40 -19.91 15.24
N LEU A 735 -42.18 -19.33 15.16
CA LEU A 735 -41.72 -18.25 16.04
C LEU A 735 -41.90 -16.88 15.36
N ASP A 736 -41.95 -15.82 16.16
CA ASP A 736 -42.01 -14.45 15.63
C ASP A 736 -40.76 -14.14 14.78
N ALA A 737 -40.93 -13.29 13.77
CA ALA A 737 -39.89 -12.96 12.79
C ALA A 737 -39.21 -14.18 12.13
N ASN A 738 -39.92 -15.32 12.00
CA ASN A 738 -39.36 -16.60 11.55
C ASN A 738 -38.14 -17.03 12.38
N GLY A 739 -38.17 -16.78 13.69
CA GLY A 739 -37.11 -17.17 14.61
C GLY A 739 -35.81 -16.38 14.46
N ASP A 740 -35.78 -15.29 13.68
CA ASP A 740 -34.61 -14.39 13.68
C ASP A 740 -34.54 -13.63 15.01
N PRO A 741 -33.43 -13.73 15.78
CA PRO A 741 -33.30 -13.02 17.04
C PRO A 741 -33.34 -11.49 16.85
N GLN A 742 -34.16 -10.83 17.65
CA GLN A 742 -34.27 -9.38 17.72
C GLN A 742 -33.04 -8.79 18.42
N ASN A 743 -32.47 -7.75 17.84
CA ASN A 743 -31.17 -7.24 18.26
C ASN A 743 -31.31 -6.22 19.39
N LEU A 744 -30.71 -6.54 20.54
CA LEU A 744 -30.70 -5.71 21.75
C LEU A 744 -29.41 -4.86 21.88
N LEU A 745 -28.56 -4.84 20.84
CA LEU A 745 -27.28 -4.13 20.78
C LEU A 745 -27.36 -2.65 21.21
N ASN A 746 -28.40 -1.95 20.75
CA ASN A 746 -28.56 -0.51 20.97
C ASN A 746 -29.16 -0.16 22.34
N SER A 747 -29.66 -1.16 23.09
CA SER A 747 -30.29 -0.94 24.40
C SER A 747 -29.31 -1.06 25.56
N LEU A 748 -28.05 -1.42 25.28
CA LEU A 748 -27.00 -1.64 26.29
C LEU A 748 -25.91 -0.55 26.21
N PRO A 749 -25.38 -0.08 27.35
CA PRO A 749 -24.35 0.95 27.38
C PRO A 749 -23.04 0.49 26.73
N THR A 750 -22.52 1.28 25.79
CA THR A 750 -21.26 0.97 25.06
C THR A 750 -20.00 1.46 25.77
N ASP A 751 -20.12 2.41 26.70
CA ASP A 751 -19.00 3.14 27.32
C ASP A 751 -18.56 2.57 28.67
N ARG A 752 -19.37 1.68 29.28
CA ARG A 752 -19.12 0.98 30.55
C ARG A 752 -19.45 -0.52 30.42
N SER A 753 -18.97 -1.33 31.38
CA SER A 753 -19.33 -2.75 31.48
C SER A 753 -20.22 -3.08 32.67
N THR A 754 -20.51 -2.09 33.53
CA THR A 754 -21.40 -2.26 34.68
C THR A 754 -22.86 -2.11 34.27
N ILE A 755 -23.70 -3.06 34.71
CA ILE A 755 -25.15 -3.03 34.53
C ILE A 755 -25.79 -2.36 35.73
N THR A 756 -26.55 -1.30 35.48
CA THR A 756 -27.41 -0.62 36.47
C THR A 756 -28.84 -1.10 36.38
N SER A 757 -29.65 -0.73 37.38
CA SER A 757 -31.10 -0.96 37.35
C SER A 757 -31.75 -0.40 36.09
N ASP A 758 -31.32 0.76 35.63
CA ASP A 758 -31.90 1.43 34.46
C ASP A 758 -31.55 0.69 33.16
N ASP A 759 -30.34 0.13 33.06
CA ASP A 759 -29.95 -0.68 31.90
C ASP A 759 -30.77 -1.98 31.85
N LEU A 760 -31.00 -2.61 33.01
CA LEU A 760 -31.84 -3.82 33.09
C LEU A 760 -33.31 -3.49 32.78
N ALA A 761 -33.82 -2.36 33.29
CA ALA A 761 -35.17 -1.87 32.96
C ALA A 761 -35.34 -1.56 31.46
N ALA A 762 -34.26 -1.15 30.76
CA ALA A 762 -34.28 -0.99 29.30
C ALA A 762 -34.38 -2.35 28.57
N VAL A 763 -33.72 -3.39 29.10
CA VAL A 763 -33.87 -4.77 28.60
C VAL A 763 -35.29 -5.28 28.84
N ASP A 764 -35.85 -5.01 30.02
CA ASP A 764 -37.23 -5.36 30.37
C ASP A 764 -38.23 -4.64 29.46
N SER A 765 -38.06 -3.34 29.27
CA SER A 765 -38.91 -2.52 28.38
C SER A 765 -38.83 -3.01 26.93
N PHE A 766 -37.66 -3.44 26.48
CA PHE A 766 -37.48 -4.02 25.15
C PHE A 766 -38.25 -5.34 25.02
N ALA A 767 -38.20 -6.21 26.04
CA ALA A 767 -38.96 -7.46 26.07
C ALA A 767 -40.48 -7.24 26.16
N GLN A 768 -40.92 -6.29 26.98
CA GLN A 768 -42.34 -5.90 27.14
C GLN A 768 -42.95 -5.31 25.86
N GLY A 769 -42.12 -4.72 24.98
CA GLY A 769 -42.57 -4.17 23.70
C GLY A 769 -43.20 -5.21 22.76
N TYR A 770 -42.98 -6.49 23.02
CA TYR A 770 -43.52 -7.59 22.22
C TYR A 770 -44.81 -8.15 22.84
N ARG A 771 -45.80 -8.43 21.99
CA ARG A 771 -47.09 -9.03 22.42
C ARG A 771 -46.99 -10.52 22.73
N ALA A 772 -45.89 -11.17 22.36
CA ALA A 772 -45.67 -12.59 22.50
C ALA A 772 -44.55 -12.87 23.52
N PRO A 773 -44.46 -14.11 24.06
CA PRO A 773 -43.46 -14.47 25.06
C PRO A 773 -42.03 -14.18 24.57
N ALA A 774 -41.31 -13.33 25.30
CA ALA A 774 -39.97 -12.89 24.96
C ALA A 774 -38.89 -13.71 25.66
N TYR A 775 -37.86 -14.10 24.92
CA TYR A 775 -36.75 -14.90 25.41
C TYR A 775 -35.42 -14.29 25.03
N VAL A 776 -34.58 -13.99 26.02
CA VAL A 776 -33.21 -13.48 25.80
C VAL A 776 -32.24 -14.65 25.79
N ILE A 777 -31.44 -14.73 24.73
CA ILE A 777 -30.39 -15.72 24.58
C ILE A 777 -29.03 -15.06 24.77
N LEU A 778 -28.21 -15.66 25.62
CA LEU A 778 -26.83 -15.28 25.85
C LEU A 778 -25.94 -16.49 25.60
N THR A 779 -24.98 -16.36 24.67
CA THR A 779 -24.04 -17.44 24.38
C THR A 779 -22.59 -16.96 24.39
N HIS A 780 -21.65 -17.89 24.58
CA HIS A 780 -20.23 -17.60 24.56
C HIS A 780 -19.77 -17.00 23.21
N SER A 781 -20.30 -17.47 22.09
CA SER A 781 -20.00 -16.95 20.75
C SER A 781 -20.51 -15.51 20.54
N MET A 782 -21.60 -15.10 21.20
CA MET A 782 -22.04 -13.70 21.22
C MET A 782 -21.10 -12.81 22.04
N ILE A 783 -20.58 -13.32 23.17
CA ILE A 783 -19.57 -12.62 23.97
C ILE A 783 -18.30 -12.41 23.14
N ALA A 784 -17.81 -13.47 22.50
CA ALA A 784 -16.66 -13.41 21.60
C ALA A 784 -16.89 -12.44 20.42
N TYR A 785 -18.09 -12.44 19.83
CA TYR A 785 -18.48 -11.53 18.76
C TYR A 785 -18.51 -10.07 19.24
N GLY A 786 -19.15 -9.79 20.38
CA GLY A 786 -19.20 -8.46 20.99
C GLY A 786 -17.82 -7.90 21.32
N HIS A 787 -16.94 -8.76 21.87
CA HIS A 787 -15.54 -8.43 22.15
C HIS A 787 -14.76 -8.14 20.86
N TYR A 788 -14.87 -9.01 19.85
CA TYR A 788 -14.14 -8.90 18.59
C TYR A 788 -14.47 -7.61 17.83
N PHE A 789 -15.75 -7.28 17.69
CA PHE A 789 -16.20 -6.06 17.01
C PHE A 789 -16.14 -4.81 17.91
N GLY A 790 -15.88 -4.99 19.20
CA GLY A 790 -15.72 -3.89 20.16
C GLY A 790 -17.01 -3.12 20.41
N TYR A 791 -18.16 -3.79 20.38
CA TYR A 791 -19.46 -3.15 20.60
C TYR A 791 -19.61 -2.64 22.03
N TRP A 792 -19.04 -3.34 23.01
CA TRP A 792 -19.04 -2.94 24.42
C TRP A 792 -17.67 -3.14 25.07
N ARG A 793 -17.52 -2.64 26.29
CA ARG A 793 -16.35 -2.94 27.13
C ARG A 793 -16.34 -4.41 27.57
N ASP A 794 -15.12 -4.95 27.72
CA ASP A 794 -14.88 -6.30 28.22
C ASP A 794 -15.69 -6.57 29.51
N GLY A 795 -16.38 -7.71 29.56
CA GLY A 795 -17.23 -8.12 30.69
C GLY A 795 -18.68 -7.66 30.63
N MET A 796 -19.09 -6.88 29.62
CA MET A 796 -20.45 -6.32 29.55
C MET A 796 -21.54 -7.40 29.48
N LEU A 797 -21.41 -8.38 28.58
CA LEU A 797 -22.42 -9.43 28.41
C LEU A 797 -22.39 -10.45 29.55
N GLU A 798 -21.23 -10.67 30.16
CA GLU A 798 -21.07 -11.47 31.37
C GLU A 798 -21.76 -10.82 32.56
N ASN A 799 -21.63 -9.49 32.70
CA ASN A 799 -22.32 -8.72 33.73
C ASN A 799 -23.83 -8.65 33.46
N LEU A 800 -24.26 -8.57 32.20
CA LEU A 800 -25.68 -8.68 31.83
C LEU A 800 -26.24 -10.04 32.24
N ASN A 801 -25.54 -11.13 31.92
CA ASN A 801 -25.92 -12.47 32.35
C ASN A 801 -26.06 -12.56 33.88
N ALA A 802 -25.07 -12.05 34.62
CA ALA A 802 -25.09 -12.03 36.08
C ALA A 802 -26.21 -11.15 36.67
N ALA A 803 -26.58 -10.05 36.00
CA ALA A 803 -27.68 -9.18 36.41
C ALA A 803 -29.04 -9.85 36.15
N MET A 804 -29.24 -10.42 34.97
CA MET A 804 -30.47 -11.15 34.61
C MET A 804 -30.69 -12.36 35.51
N ALA A 805 -29.63 -13.11 35.86
CA ALA A 805 -29.71 -14.24 36.78
C ALA A 805 -30.21 -13.87 38.19
N LYS A 806 -30.09 -12.60 38.60
CA LYS A 806 -30.54 -12.09 39.91
C LYS A 806 -31.88 -11.37 39.83
N SER A 807 -32.38 -11.09 38.63
CA SER A 807 -33.62 -10.35 38.43
C SER A 807 -34.85 -11.24 38.73
N PRO A 808 -35.88 -10.72 39.44
CA PRO A 808 -37.14 -11.44 39.59
C PRO A 808 -37.93 -11.54 38.26
N ASP A 809 -37.67 -10.64 37.30
CA ASP A 809 -38.44 -10.54 36.05
C ASP A 809 -38.00 -11.53 34.97
N TRP A 810 -36.89 -12.24 35.20
CA TRP A 810 -36.29 -13.18 34.27
C TRP A 810 -36.14 -14.57 34.90
N LYS A 811 -36.67 -15.58 34.22
CA LYS A 811 -36.54 -16.99 34.64
C LYS A 811 -35.69 -17.76 33.65
N VAL A 812 -34.76 -18.58 34.15
CA VAL A 812 -33.97 -19.48 33.30
C VAL A 812 -34.90 -20.49 32.63
N PHE A 813 -34.97 -20.47 31.30
CA PHE A 813 -35.70 -21.42 30.46
C PHE A 813 -34.83 -22.62 30.10
N TYR A 814 -33.57 -22.37 29.75
CA TYR A 814 -32.58 -23.39 29.45
C TYR A 814 -31.19 -22.89 29.86
N GLN A 815 -30.37 -23.77 30.41
CA GLN A 815 -29.00 -23.44 30.79
C GLN A 815 -28.05 -24.59 30.44
N ALA A 816 -26.96 -24.23 29.78
CA ALA A 816 -25.83 -25.08 29.46
C ALA A 816 -24.52 -24.31 29.76
N PRO A 817 -23.36 -24.97 29.76
CA PRO A 817 -22.08 -24.33 30.10
C PRO A 817 -21.77 -23.06 29.30
N ASP A 818 -22.08 -23.04 27.99
CA ASP A 818 -21.74 -21.93 27.08
C ASP A 818 -22.96 -21.14 26.59
N ALA A 819 -24.16 -21.43 27.09
CA ALA A 819 -25.39 -20.78 26.65
C ALA A 819 -26.47 -20.78 27.73
N VAL A 820 -27.19 -19.67 27.85
CA VAL A 820 -28.36 -19.54 28.70
C VAL A 820 -29.48 -18.84 27.95
N VAL A 821 -30.70 -19.30 28.17
CA VAL A 821 -31.93 -18.73 27.62
C VAL A 821 -32.79 -18.31 28.80
N TYR A 822 -33.10 -17.03 28.88
CA TYR A 822 -34.00 -16.45 29.87
C TYR A 822 -35.36 -16.20 29.25
N GLN A 823 -36.42 -16.59 29.96
CA GLN A 823 -37.79 -16.20 29.65
C GLN A 823 -38.13 -14.93 30.45
N TYR A 824 -38.71 -13.94 29.77
CA TYR A 824 -39.32 -12.81 30.43
C TYR A 824 -40.63 -13.26 31.09
N VAL A 825 -40.74 -13.12 32.41
CA VAL A 825 -41.94 -13.52 33.18
C VAL A 825 -42.77 -12.33 33.65
N GLY A 826 -42.20 -11.12 33.61
CA GLY A 826 -42.86 -9.88 34.01
C GLY A 826 -43.07 -9.78 35.52
N GLY A 827 -42.79 -8.59 36.06
CA GLY A 827 -43.20 -8.15 37.39
C GLY A 827 -44.50 -7.37 37.32
#